data_AF-A0A444VHS7-F1
#
_entry.id   AF-A0A444VHS7-F1
#
_cell.length_a   1.000
_cell.length_b   1.000
_cell.length_c   1.000
_cell.angle_alpha   90.00
_cell.angle_beta   90.00
_cell.angle_gamma   90.00
#
_symmetry.space_group_name_H-M   'P 1'
#
loop_
_entity.id
_entity.type
_entity.pdbx_description
1 polymer ?
#
loop_
_entity_poly.entity_id
_entity_poly.type
_entity_poly.pdbx_seq_one_letter_code
_entity_poly.pdbx_strand_id
1 'polypeptide(L)'
;MQDQNKYYLGIDIGGSHFALGMVDASQMGLLVETVERYPVDSDLPAQDFLDQLVSAIRESIQKFKKPIKGIGLSVPGPFDYTNGVSHIRGLNKYDALFGVNLKLFLWAHLQDTLASPGNIAFINDADSFVLGEAYTNNLDKGRVFGVTLGTGIGSGFVIDGNVVTEHANIPHDGNMYNLPFKSKRVEDWISTQWFLETFTKTTGITVDNVKEIAEQAETLEKAKGIFEQYGQHLGEVMTSLSEEFKPDALVIGGSISKSYHLFSQAFEACFPVLPNIHITKGTAHAAILGAVIHLTIKQNKLSTKRNTEQYVMPMQADGSRTGEGYMVYPSFEISTGTVSMGVESLVDELPKTGCVLIDGYMGAYWKEFMARLSSELQKKNVKHVNYDMASAYKEVSAIEEMVAPYLGGDDPVFGKIFPGDLKEFFDEEKLRSIIPEEGILNIIYGPGAALSGWKGTIVYMDIPKNEIQFRSRAGQVTNLGNIMVADKKHQYKRMYFIDWPVLNKHKHQLLKDMDYVVDGQFEGDVSWCSGDTLRKALQEMSAHAFRPRPWFSPGIWGGDWMKEKIDGLAQNVPNYAWSFELIAPENGIVISKNGARLEISFDFLMFQDNQAILGKAADIFGTDFPIRFDYLDTVNGQNLSVQCHPTLEYMRENFGENFTQDETYYILDAEAGAQVYLGFKEGVQKEEFQEALEQSHAQVKPMPVEKYVQTFDAKKHDLFLIPNGTVHCSGIGNLVLEISSTPYIFTFKMYDWMRMDLDGKPRPLNIERGVANLNMECQGDRVEVEYISKPRVVQSGDHWKKVKLPTHSKHFYEIHRFEFTDKMIIDTEEQCHILNLVEGTKIRVVAQNRSMDIHYAETFVVPAAVGRYTIENLGEGEAKVIQSNVKPEFCKTGF
;
A
#
# COMPACT_ATOMS: atom_id res chain seq x y z
N MET A 1 21.79 2.82 38.53
CA MET A 1 20.95 2.42 37.37
C MET A 1 20.45 3.63 36.55
N GLN A 2 21.05 4.82 36.69
CA GLN A 2 20.49 6.10 36.19
C GLN A 2 21.13 6.65 34.90
N ASP A 3 22.09 5.94 34.28
CA ASP A 3 22.92 6.47 33.18
C ASP A 3 22.68 5.77 31.81
N GLN A 4 21.70 4.86 31.72
CA GLN A 4 21.47 4.04 30.51
C GLN A 4 20.74 4.77 29.37
N ASN A 5 20.34 6.04 29.57
CA ASN A 5 19.25 6.62 28.79
C ASN A 5 19.56 7.90 27.98
N LYS A 6 20.82 8.28 27.76
CA LYS A 6 21.13 9.56 27.10
C LYS A 6 22.18 9.55 25.98
N TYR A 7 22.95 8.47 25.81
CA TYR A 7 24.03 8.45 24.82
C TYR A 7 23.59 7.87 23.47
N TYR A 8 24.07 8.46 22.40
CA TYR A 8 23.86 8.05 21.02
C TYR A 8 25.19 8.07 20.28
N LEU A 9 25.34 7.25 19.24
CA LEU A 9 26.48 7.33 18.34
C LEU A 9 26.08 8.14 17.10
N GLY A 10 26.81 9.21 16.81
CA GLY A 10 26.70 9.93 15.55
C GLY A 10 27.82 9.49 14.61
N ILE A 11 27.50 9.39 13.32
CA ILE A 11 28.42 8.95 12.27
C ILE A 11 28.33 9.92 11.10
N ASP A 12 29.47 10.37 10.60
CA ASP A 12 29.59 11.10 9.34
C ASP A 12 30.33 10.23 8.32
N ILE A 13 29.62 9.84 7.26
CA ILE A 13 30.16 9.01 6.17
C ILE A 13 30.75 9.93 5.12
N GLY A 14 32.08 10.13 5.19
CA GLY A 14 32.83 10.86 4.18
C GLY A 14 33.51 9.93 3.17
N GLY A 15 33.80 10.45 1.97
CA GLY A 15 34.34 9.67 0.84
C GLY A 15 35.71 8.98 1.03
N SER A 16 36.39 9.16 2.16
CA SER A 16 37.68 8.50 2.46
C SER A 16 37.79 7.96 3.89
N HIS A 17 36.83 8.29 4.74
CA HIS A 17 36.82 7.86 6.13
C HIS A 17 35.43 8.04 6.74
N PHE A 18 35.12 7.22 7.73
CA PHE A 18 34.02 7.45 8.66
C PHE A 18 34.52 8.28 9.85
N ALA A 19 33.77 9.30 10.25
CA ALA A 19 33.99 9.98 11.53
C ALA A 19 32.87 9.60 12.51
N LEU A 20 33.23 9.00 13.64
CA LEU A 20 32.29 8.49 14.65
C LEU A 20 32.48 9.24 15.95
N GLY A 21 31.41 9.59 16.66
CA GLY A 21 31.50 10.25 17.97
C GLY A 21 30.25 10.06 18.82
N MET A 22 30.43 10.06 20.14
CA MET A 22 29.35 9.87 21.11
C MET A 22 28.69 11.20 21.45
N VAL A 23 27.36 11.25 21.41
CA VAL A 23 26.56 12.43 21.71
C VAL A 23 25.77 12.20 22.99
N ASP A 24 25.82 13.17 23.91
CA ASP A 24 24.97 13.21 25.09
C ASP A 24 23.71 14.01 24.77
N ALA A 25 22.60 13.31 24.52
CA ALA A 25 21.32 13.92 24.17
C ALA A 25 20.68 14.72 25.32
N SER A 26 21.16 14.58 26.57
CA SER A 26 20.69 15.44 27.67
C SER A 26 21.23 16.86 27.57
N GLN A 27 22.36 17.01 26.88
CA GLN A 27 23.02 18.29 26.64
C GLN A 27 22.96 18.70 25.16
N MET A 28 22.42 17.83 24.29
CA MET A 28 22.51 17.94 22.83
C MET A 28 23.93 18.31 22.37
N GLY A 29 24.93 17.61 22.94
CA GLY A 29 26.34 17.94 22.77
C GLY A 29 27.20 16.74 22.42
N LEU A 30 28.15 16.94 21.51
CA LEU A 30 29.15 15.96 21.12
C LEU A 30 30.27 15.86 22.16
N LEU A 31 30.60 14.63 22.57
CA LEU A 31 31.77 14.32 23.38
C LEU A 31 33.00 14.24 22.47
N VAL A 32 33.63 15.40 22.24
CA VAL A 32 34.71 15.56 21.24
C VAL A 32 35.88 14.59 21.46
N GLU A 33 36.17 14.22 22.70
CA GLU A 33 37.21 13.25 23.07
C GLU A 33 36.95 11.82 22.57
N THR A 34 35.71 11.53 22.17
CA THR A 34 35.29 10.23 21.63
C THR A 34 35.35 10.16 20.11
N VAL A 35 35.68 11.28 19.44
CA VAL A 35 35.65 11.35 17.97
C VAL A 35 36.82 10.59 17.37
N GLU A 36 36.52 9.58 16.56
CA GLU A 36 37.49 8.73 15.89
C GLU A 36 37.28 8.74 14.37
N ARG A 37 38.37 8.55 13.61
CA ARG A 37 38.33 8.46 12.15
C ARG A 37 38.82 7.08 11.70
N TYR A 38 38.01 6.43 10.88
CA TYR A 38 38.30 5.11 10.32
C TYR A 38 38.43 5.26 8.81
N PRO A 39 39.58 4.93 8.19
CA PRO A 39 39.72 5.01 6.73
C PRO A 39 38.75 4.04 6.06
N VAL A 40 38.16 4.45 4.94
CA VAL A 40 37.33 3.61 4.08
C VAL A 40 37.62 3.90 2.62
N ASP A 41 37.61 2.86 1.81
CA ASP A 41 37.61 2.97 0.35
C ASP A 41 36.15 2.97 -0.15
N SER A 42 35.75 4.02 -0.86
CA SER A 42 34.38 4.18 -1.37
C SER A 42 34.06 3.26 -2.56
N ASP A 43 35.07 2.60 -3.11
CA ASP A 43 34.96 1.72 -4.28
C ASP A 43 34.88 0.24 -3.89
N LEU A 44 34.83 -0.06 -2.58
CA LEU A 44 34.63 -1.42 -2.08
C LEU A 44 33.28 -2.00 -2.54
N PRO A 45 33.21 -3.34 -2.71
CA PRO A 45 31.94 -4.06 -2.76
C PRO A 45 31.06 -3.69 -1.55
N ALA A 46 29.73 -3.77 -1.71
CA ALA A 46 28.81 -3.33 -0.67
C ALA A 46 29.00 -4.12 0.61
N GLN A 47 29.17 -5.44 0.53
CA GLN A 47 29.42 -6.28 1.72
C GLN A 47 30.66 -5.84 2.49
N ASP A 48 31.78 -5.58 1.79
CA ASP A 48 33.04 -5.19 2.42
C ASP A 48 32.95 -3.79 3.07
N PHE A 49 32.29 -2.85 2.39
CA PHE A 49 32.02 -1.52 2.94
C PHE A 49 31.17 -1.61 4.22
N LEU A 50 30.12 -2.41 4.20
CA LEU A 50 29.21 -2.60 5.32
C LEU A 50 29.89 -3.29 6.51
N ASP A 51 30.72 -4.31 6.25
CA ASP A 51 31.53 -4.99 7.27
C ASP A 51 32.50 -4.01 7.95
N GLN A 52 33.17 -3.14 7.18
CA GLN A 52 34.04 -2.09 7.73
C GLN A 52 33.26 -1.10 8.60
N LEU A 53 32.08 -0.67 8.17
CA LEU A 53 31.23 0.24 8.93
C LEU A 53 30.77 -0.39 10.25
N VAL A 54 30.31 -1.65 10.24
CA VAL A 54 29.93 -2.38 11.47
C VAL A 54 31.13 -2.53 12.40
N SER A 55 32.31 -2.84 11.88
CA SER A 55 33.53 -2.95 12.68
C SER A 55 33.86 -1.64 13.39
N ALA A 56 33.84 -0.52 12.66
CA ALA A 56 34.10 0.81 13.23
C ALA A 56 33.07 1.18 14.32
N ILE A 57 31.79 0.86 14.09
CA ILE A 57 30.71 1.08 15.07
C ILE A 57 30.97 0.26 16.34
N ARG A 58 31.24 -1.04 16.20
CA ARG A 58 31.48 -1.92 17.35
C ARG A 58 32.71 -1.49 18.16
N GLU A 59 33.79 -1.11 17.48
CA GLU A 59 35.00 -0.62 18.14
C GLU A 59 34.73 0.67 18.93
N SER A 60 34.03 1.65 18.34
CA SER A 60 33.69 2.91 18.99
C SER A 60 32.80 2.70 20.24
N ILE A 61 31.78 1.84 20.14
CA ILE A 61 30.90 1.49 21.27
C ILE A 61 31.68 0.78 22.38
N GLN A 62 32.55 -0.18 22.02
CA GLN A 62 33.36 -0.92 22.98
C GLN A 62 34.33 -0.01 23.75
N LYS A 63 34.95 0.97 23.08
CA LYS A 63 35.83 1.96 23.71
C LYS A 63 35.09 2.88 24.68
N PHE A 64 33.86 3.26 24.35
CA PHE A 64 33.06 4.16 25.19
C PHE A 64 32.58 3.52 26.49
N LYS A 65 32.39 2.19 26.51
CA LYS A 65 32.03 1.38 27.72
C LYS A 65 30.69 1.74 28.37
N LYS A 66 29.83 2.53 27.71
CA LYS A 66 28.45 2.82 28.14
C LYS A 66 27.47 2.42 27.04
N PRO A 67 26.23 2.02 27.39
CA PRO A 67 25.23 1.67 26.39
C PRO A 67 24.77 2.91 25.61
N ILE A 68 24.42 2.70 24.34
CA ILE A 68 23.84 3.71 23.46
C ILE A 68 22.37 3.39 23.16
N LYS A 69 21.57 4.41 22.85
CA LYS A 69 20.13 4.28 22.50
C LYS A 69 19.84 4.17 21.01
N GLY A 70 20.79 4.59 20.17
CA GLY A 70 20.60 4.65 18.74
C GLY A 70 21.79 5.25 18.02
N ILE A 71 21.71 5.20 16.69
CA ILE A 71 22.75 5.63 15.78
C ILE A 71 22.16 6.63 14.77
N GLY A 72 22.74 7.83 14.71
CA GLY A 72 22.46 8.80 13.66
C GLY A 72 23.56 8.77 12.61
N LEU A 73 23.20 8.67 11.33
CA LEU A 73 24.15 8.68 10.22
C LEU A 73 23.90 9.88 9.29
N SER A 74 24.94 10.71 9.16
CA SER A 74 25.11 11.71 8.11
C SER A 74 25.67 11.00 6.88
N VAL A 75 24.91 10.99 5.79
CA VAL A 75 25.27 10.28 4.55
C VAL A 75 25.07 11.17 3.32
N PRO A 76 25.94 11.06 2.31
CA PRO A 76 25.77 11.80 1.06
C PRO A 76 24.54 11.30 0.28
N GLY A 77 23.95 12.18 -0.52
CA GLY A 77 22.84 11.84 -1.43
C GLY A 77 23.32 11.45 -2.84
N PRO A 78 22.40 10.98 -3.70
CA PRO A 78 20.99 10.70 -3.44
C PRO A 78 20.76 9.45 -2.58
N PHE A 79 19.79 9.49 -1.67
CA PHE A 79 19.58 8.43 -0.67
C PHE A 79 18.12 8.47 -0.14
N ASP A 80 17.51 7.31 0.11
CA ASP A 80 16.27 7.24 0.89
C ASP A 80 16.61 7.25 2.39
N TYR A 81 16.62 8.45 2.96
CA TYR A 81 16.98 8.67 4.37
C TYR A 81 15.95 8.07 5.36
N THR A 82 14.72 7.81 4.90
CA THR A 82 13.67 7.24 5.74
C THR A 82 13.86 5.74 5.90
N ASN A 83 14.12 5.03 4.80
CA ASN A 83 14.28 3.58 4.82
C ASN A 83 15.73 3.13 4.97
N GLY A 84 16.70 4.02 4.73
CA GLY A 84 18.12 3.70 4.81
C GLY A 84 18.66 3.03 3.55
N VAL A 85 18.14 3.38 2.39
CA VAL A 85 18.49 2.76 1.10
C VAL A 85 19.32 3.73 0.27
N SER A 86 20.46 3.29 -0.24
CA SER A 86 21.30 4.13 -1.09
C SER A 86 20.75 4.22 -2.51
N HIS A 87 20.61 5.45 -3.02
CA HIS A 87 20.30 5.72 -4.43
C HIS A 87 21.53 6.28 -5.17
N ILE A 88 22.70 6.28 -4.52
CA ILE A 88 23.95 6.84 -5.07
C ILE A 88 24.38 6.02 -6.28
N ARG A 89 24.54 6.68 -7.43
CA ARG A 89 24.99 6.09 -8.68
C ARG A 89 25.59 7.15 -9.62
N GLY A 90 26.59 6.77 -10.40
CA GLY A 90 27.26 7.60 -11.39
C GLY A 90 28.21 8.65 -10.79
N LEU A 91 28.57 8.53 -9.51
CA LEU A 91 29.40 9.52 -8.80
C LEU A 91 30.85 9.06 -8.57
N ASN A 92 31.21 7.87 -9.07
CA ASN A 92 32.51 7.21 -8.87
C ASN A 92 32.88 7.01 -7.39
N LYS A 93 31.87 6.91 -6.53
CA LYS A 93 31.96 6.70 -5.08
C LYS A 93 30.66 6.07 -4.60
N TYR A 94 30.75 4.99 -3.85
CA TYR A 94 29.60 4.28 -3.29
C TYR A 94 28.60 3.74 -4.32
N ASP A 95 29.00 3.64 -5.59
CA ASP A 95 28.18 3.09 -6.67
C ASP A 95 27.74 1.64 -6.38
N ALA A 96 28.60 0.85 -5.71
CA ALA A 96 28.30 -0.50 -5.29
C ALA A 96 27.13 -0.58 -4.27
N LEU A 97 26.81 0.53 -3.60
CA LEU A 97 25.71 0.59 -2.64
C LEU A 97 24.36 0.86 -3.31
N PHE A 98 24.27 1.08 -4.62
CA PHE A 98 23.00 1.39 -5.27
C PHE A 98 21.93 0.31 -4.99
N GLY A 99 20.80 0.73 -4.40
CA GLY A 99 19.70 -0.14 -3.96
C GLY A 99 19.93 -0.83 -2.62
N VAL A 100 21.12 -0.79 -2.03
CA VAL A 100 21.44 -1.49 -0.78
C VAL A 100 20.74 -0.83 0.41
N ASN A 101 20.07 -1.65 1.23
CA ASN A 101 19.44 -1.22 2.47
C ASN A 101 20.43 -1.30 3.66
N LEU A 102 21.11 -0.18 3.92
CA LEU A 102 22.07 -0.04 5.00
C LEU A 102 21.40 -0.16 6.38
N LYS A 103 20.16 0.34 6.54
CA LYS A 103 19.45 0.30 7.83
C LYS A 103 19.21 -1.11 8.31
N LEU A 104 18.68 -1.96 7.43
CA LEU A 104 18.40 -3.35 7.75
C LEU A 104 19.68 -4.12 8.03
N PHE A 105 20.73 -3.91 7.21
CA PHE A 105 22.03 -4.53 7.43
C PHE A 105 22.61 -4.15 8.79
N LEU A 106 22.70 -2.84 9.10
CA LEU A 106 23.25 -2.34 10.35
C LEU A 106 22.46 -2.85 11.54
N TRP A 107 21.12 -2.80 11.48
CA TRP A 107 20.30 -3.30 12.58
C TRP A 107 20.49 -4.79 12.79
N ALA A 108 20.47 -5.62 11.74
CA ALA A 108 20.70 -7.06 11.83
C ALA A 108 22.05 -7.39 12.49
N HIS A 109 23.10 -6.62 12.17
CA HIS A 109 24.43 -6.80 12.73
C HIS A 109 24.62 -6.19 14.12
N LEU A 110 23.68 -5.41 14.66
CA LEU A 110 23.80 -4.68 15.93
C LEU A 110 22.63 -4.94 16.89
N GLN A 111 21.95 -6.08 16.76
CA GLN A 111 20.76 -6.44 17.56
C GLN A 111 21.04 -6.63 19.05
N ASP A 112 22.29 -6.95 19.39
CA ASP A 112 22.78 -6.99 20.77
C ASP A 112 22.88 -5.59 21.41
N THR A 113 22.85 -4.54 20.58
CA THR A 113 22.97 -3.14 21.01
C THR A 113 21.68 -2.34 20.79
N LEU A 114 20.95 -2.59 19.70
CA LEU A 114 19.80 -1.80 19.26
C LEU A 114 18.51 -2.62 19.24
N ALA A 115 17.45 -2.08 19.85
CA ALA A 115 16.17 -2.79 19.99
C ALA A 115 15.41 -2.96 18.66
N SER A 116 15.49 -1.98 17.75
CA SER A 116 14.75 -1.99 16.49
C SER A 116 15.47 -1.22 15.38
N PRO A 117 15.12 -1.42 14.09
CA PRO A 117 15.63 -0.58 13.00
C PRO A 117 15.29 0.91 13.19
N GLY A 118 14.24 1.24 13.96
CA GLY A 118 13.85 2.61 14.29
C GLY A 118 14.86 3.35 15.17
N ASN A 119 15.81 2.63 15.79
CA ASN A 119 16.93 3.22 16.52
C ASN A 119 18.08 3.69 15.61
N ILE A 120 17.91 3.58 14.28
CA ILE A 120 18.86 4.04 13.27
C ILE A 120 18.18 5.08 12.38
N ALA A 121 18.72 6.29 12.32
CA ALA A 121 18.24 7.34 11.43
C ALA A 121 19.34 7.82 10.51
N PHE A 122 18.93 8.20 9.29
CA PHE A 122 19.79 8.78 8.28
C PHE A 122 19.34 10.21 8.00
N ILE A 123 20.28 11.06 7.63
CA ILE A 123 20.08 12.45 7.23
C ILE A 123 21.13 12.82 6.18
N ASN A 124 20.80 13.76 5.31
CA ASN A 124 21.75 14.31 4.35
C ASN A 124 22.93 14.96 5.09
N ASP A 125 24.13 14.86 4.54
CA ASP A 125 25.36 15.38 5.12
C ASP A 125 25.38 16.91 5.31
N ALA A 126 24.86 17.67 4.35
CA ALA A 126 24.74 19.12 4.47
C ALA A 126 23.66 19.51 5.49
N ASP A 127 22.48 18.90 5.43
CA ASP A 127 21.41 19.13 6.42
C ASP A 127 21.88 18.80 7.84
N SER A 128 22.57 17.67 7.98
CA SER A 128 23.13 17.22 9.26
C SER A 128 24.15 18.22 9.79
N PHE A 129 25.04 18.72 8.92
CA PHE A 129 25.98 19.78 9.27
C PHE A 129 25.27 21.04 9.79
N VAL A 130 24.27 21.55 9.05
CA VAL A 130 23.57 22.78 9.42
C VAL A 130 22.78 22.60 10.73
N LEU A 131 22.14 21.45 10.91
CA LEU A 131 21.42 21.11 12.14
C LEU A 131 22.38 21.06 13.34
N GLY A 132 23.54 20.42 13.19
CA GLY A 132 24.55 20.37 14.25
C GLY A 132 25.10 21.74 14.62
N GLU A 133 25.37 22.61 13.64
CA GLU A 133 25.81 23.99 13.89
C GLU A 133 24.71 24.83 14.54
N ALA A 134 23.44 24.63 14.16
CA ALA A 134 22.33 25.33 14.77
C ALA A 134 22.28 25.08 16.29
N TYR A 135 22.40 23.82 16.71
CA TYR A 135 22.42 23.47 18.15
C TYR A 135 23.73 23.88 18.84
N THR A 136 24.88 23.70 18.18
CA THR A 136 26.19 24.07 18.76
C THR A 136 26.26 25.56 19.10
N ASN A 137 25.65 26.40 18.26
CA ASN A 137 25.70 27.86 18.41
C ASN A 137 24.44 28.44 19.09
N ASN A 138 23.54 27.62 19.64
CA ASN A 138 22.26 28.04 20.26
C ASN A 138 21.35 28.85 19.32
N LEU A 139 21.30 28.44 18.05
CA LEU A 139 20.48 29.01 16.98
C LEU A 139 19.24 28.15 16.67
N ASP A 140 19.00 27.10 17.47
CA ASP A 140 17.92 26.12 17.33
C ASP A 140 16.50 26.69 17.55
N LYS A 141 16.36 28.00 17.82
CA LYS A 141 15.08 28.72 17.95
C LYS A 141 14.82 29.73 16.83
N GLY A 142 15.60 29.67 15.77
CA GLY A 142 15.54 30.60 14.66
C GLY A 142 15.68 29.92 13.31
N ARG A 143 16.01 30.72 12.30
CA ARG A 143 16.25 30.30 10.92
C ARG A 143 17.75 30.25 10.65
N VAL A 144 18.26 29.06 10.37
CA VAL A 144 19.67 28.88 10.01
C VAL A 144 19.75 28.39 8.58
N PHE A 145 20.54 29.08 7.76
CA PHE A 145 20.88 28.64 6.41
C PHE A 145 22.37 28.35 6.37
N GLY A 146 22.75 27.17 5.89
CA GLY A 146 24.16 26.83 5.84
C GLY A 146 24.59 26.10 4.59
N VAL A 147 25.90 26.12 4.37
CA VAL A 147 26.55 25.47 3.23
C VAL A 147 27.80 24.71 3.63
N THR A 148 28.04 23.59 2.97
CA THR A 148 29.29 22.82 3.03
C THR A 148 30.05 23.01 1.73
N LEU A 149 31.31 23.46 1.82
CA LEU A 149 32.17 23.78 0.67
C LEU A 149 33.28 22.73 0.52
N GLY A 150 33.24 21.92 -0.54
CA GLY A 150 34.20 20.83 -0.74
C GLY A 150 34.36 20.44 -2.20
N THR A 151 34.22 19.14 -2.50
CA THR A 151 34.22 18.66 -3.89
C THR A 151 33.16 19.39 -4.71
N GLY A 152 31.95 19.49 -4.17
CA GLY A 152 30.88 20.38 -4.63
C GLY A 152 30.39 21.30 -3.50
N ILE A 153 29.13 21.73 -3.60
CA ILE A 153 28.46 22.55 -2.59
C ILE A 153 27.20 21.85 -2.07
N GLY A 154 27.13 21.64 -0.77
CA GLY A 154 25.92 21.18 -0.08
C GLY A 154 25.24 22.33 0.64
N SER A 155 23.93 22.23 0.85
CA SER A 155 23.14 23.23 1.57
C SER A 155 22.14 22.59 2.51
N GLY A 156 21.81 23.30 3.59
CA GLY A 156 20.77 22.89 4.53
C GLY A 156 20.05 24.09 5.13
N PHE A 157 18.79 23.88 5.47
CA PHE A 157 17.90 24.89 6.03
C PHE A 157 17.27 24.36 7.31
N VAL A 158 17.36 25.13 8.39
CA VAL A 158 16.81 24.78 9.70
C VAL A 158 15.86 25.87 10.16
N ILE A 159 14.68 25.47 10.63
CA ILE A 159 13.69 26.34 11.28
C ILE A 159 13.36 25.73 12.64
N ASP A 160 13.53 26.49 13.71
CA ASP A 160 13.18 26.08 15.08
C ASP A 160 13.75 24.70 15.44
N GLY A 161 15.02 24.47 15.08
CA GLY A 161 15.75 23.25 15.41
C GLY A 161 15.38 22.03 14.56
N ASN A 162 14.61 22.21 13.50
CA ASN A 162 14.22 21.15 12.57
C ASN A 162 14.74 21.45 11.16
N VAL A 163 15.27 20.44 10.49
CA VAL A 163 15.62 20.53 9.07
C VAL A 163 14.35 20.68 8.24
N VAL A 164 14.41 21.56 7.24
CA VAL A 164 13.31 21.86 6.33
C VAL A 164 13.80 21.67 4.90
N THR A 165 13.23 20.69 4.21
CA THR A 165 13.52 20.38 2.79
C THR A 165 12.39 20.82 1.85
N GLU A 166 11.22 21.14 2.40
CA GLU A 166 10.07 21.70 1.66
C GLU A 166 9.54 22.96 2.37
N HIS A 167 9.70 24.11 1.73
CA HIS A 167 9.13 25.39 2.18
C HIS A 167 9.04 26.37 1.00
N ALA A 168 8.07 27.29 1.03
CA ALA A 168 7.83 28.24 -0.07
C ALA A 168 9.01 29.19 -0.36
N ASN A 169 9.99 29.26 0.54
CA ASN A 169 11.11 30.20 0.50
C ASN A 169 12.48 29.49 0.47
N ILE A 170 12.51 28.22 0.08
CA ILE A 170 13.76 27.47 -0.11
C ILE A 170 13.71 26.72 -1.45
N PRO A 171 14.86 26.38 -2.03
CA PRO A 171 14.92 25.49 -3.18
C PRO A 171 14.27 24.12 -2.91
N HIS A 172 13.81 23.44 -3.96
CA HIS A 172 13.33 22.06 -3.84
C HIS A 172 14.40 21.16 -3.19
N ASP A 173 13.97 20.33 -2.24
CA ASP A 173 14.82 19.50 -1.37
C ASP A 173 15.89 20.26 -0.58
N GLY A 174 15.77 21.59 -0.45
CA GLY A 174 16.80 22.42 0.19
C GLY A 174 18.13 22.44 -0.56
N ASN A 175 18.17 22.03 -1.84
CA ASN A 175 19.40 21.82 -2.60
C ASN A 175 19.76 23.03 -3.47
N MET A 176 20.92 23.64 -3.23
CA MET A 176 21.39 24.78 -4.04
C MET A 176 22.25 24.42 -5.25
N TYR A 177 22.90 23.25 -5.23
CA TYR A 177 23.95 22.89 -6.19
C TYR A 177 23.49 22.92 -7.66
N ASN A 178 22.22 22.55 -7.90
CA ASN A 178 21.61 22.47 -9.22
C ASN A 178 20.89 23.76 -9.67
N LEU A 179 20.89 24.80 -8.85
CA LEU A 179 20.23 26.06 -9.21
C LEU A 179 20.93 26.72 -10.42
N PRO A 180 20.19 27.37 -11.32
CA PRO A 180 20.78 28.12 -12.42
C PRO A 180 21.55 29.33 -11.87
N PHE A 181 22.82 29.46 -12.26
CA PHE A 181 23.65 30.59 -11.90
C PHE A 181 24.56 31.00 -13.07
N LYS A 182 24.37 32.24 -13.53
CA LYS A 182 25.00 32.77 -14.75
C LYS A 182 24.66 31.86 -15.94
N SER A 183 25.65 31.24 -16.57
CA SER A 183 25.47 30.36 -17.74
C SER A 183 25.51 28.85 -17.43
N LYS A 184 25.63 28.47 -16.16
CA LYS A 184 25.73 27.06 -15.71
C LYS A 184 24.96 26.86 -14.40
N ARG A 185 25.15 25.74 -13.71
CA ARG A 185 24.60 25.52 -12.37
C ARG A 185 25.54 26.08 -11.31
N VAL A 186 25.02 26.31 -10.10
CA VAL A 186 25.80 26.81 -8.95
C VAL A 186 27.06 25.97 -8.71
N GLU A 187 26.96 24.64 -8.68
CA GLU A 187 28.11 23.75 -8.43
C GLU A 187 29.22 23.86 -9.48
N ASP A 188 28.88 24.17 -10.74
CA ASP A 188 29.85 24.33 -11.82
C ASP A 188 30.72 25.60 -11.64
N TRP A 189 30.31 26.51 -10.75
CA TRP A 189 31.04 27.71 -10.35
C TRP A 189 31.63 27.64 -8.94
N ILE A 190 31.09 26.78 -8.10
CA ILE A 190 31.38 26.69 -6.67
C ILE A 190 31.71 25.23 -6.32
N SER A 191 32.90 24.80 -6.73
CA SER A 191 33.38 23.43 -6.54
C SER A 191 34.91 23.38 -6.55
N THR A 192 35.44 22.23 -6.09
CA THR A 192 36.88 21.94 -6.24
C THR A 192 37.29 21.92 -7.71
N GLN A 193 36.46 21.33 -8.59
CA GLN A 193 36.75 21.25 -10.02
C GLN A 193 36.89 22.65 -10.64
N TRP A 194 36.00 23.58 -10.30
CA TRP A 194 36.09 24.96 -10.78
C TRP A 194 37.40 25.64 -10.36
N PHE A 195 37.84 25.42 -9.11
CA PHE A 195 39.12 25.93 -8.62
C PHE A 195 40.29 25.40 -9.44
N LEU A 196 40.36 24.07 -9.65
CA LEU A 196 41.46 23.42 -10.37
C LEU A 196 41.54 23.88 -11.83
N GLU A 197 40.40 23.91 -12.53
CA GLU A 197 40.32 24.35 -13.93
C GLU A 197 40.69 25.83 -14.09
N THR A 198 40.12 26.69 -13.24
CA THR A 198 40.34 28.14 -13.31
C THR A 198 41.78 28.48 -12.96
N PHE A 199 42.35 27.82 -11.95
CA PHE A 199 43.75 27.99 -11.58
C PHE A 199 44.68 27.60 -12.71
N THR A 200 44.53 26.37 -13.23
CA THR A 200 45.35 25.87 -14.35
C THR A 200 45.25 26.78 -15.56
N LYS A 201 44.04 27.23 -15.91
CA LYS A 201 43.82 28.14 -17.05
C LYS A 201 44.46 29.52 -16.86
N THR A 202 44.52 30.02 -15.62
CA THR A 202 44.98 31.40 -15.32
C THR A 202 46.49 31.48 -15.08
N THR A 203 47.08 30.43 -14.50
CA THR A 203 48.49 30.40 -14.08
C THR A 203 49.34 29.49 -14.98
N GLY A 204 48.74 28.52 -15.66
CA GLY A 204 49.44 27.45 -16.38
C GLY A 204 50.00 26.34 -15.47
N ILE A 205 49.70 26.37 -14.17
CA ILE A 205 50.18 25.42 -13.15
C ILE A 205 49.05 24.45 -12.80
N THR A 206 49.34 23.16 -12.78
CA THR A 206 48.41 22.11 -12.33
C THR A 206 48.72 21.75 -10.88
N VAL A 207 47.66 21.53 -10.10
CA VAL A 207 47.68 21.17 -8.68
C VAL A 207 46.60 20.13 -8.40
N ASP A 208 46.75 19.36 -7.33
CA ASP A 208 45.86 18.21 -7.07
C ASP A 208 44.64 18.59 -6.21
N ASN A 209 44.69 19.71 -5.48
CA ASN A 209 43.62 20.10 -4.55
C ASN A 209 43.62 21.63 -4.26
N VAL A 210 42.52 22.13 -3.68
CA VAL A 210 42.34 23.56 -3.36
C VAL A 210 43.31 24.05 -2.27
N LYS A 211 43.81 23.16 -1.41
CA LYS A 211 44.75 23.54 -0.34
C LYS A 211 46.06 24.06 -0.93
N GLU A 212 46.58 23.41 -1.97
CA GLU A 212 47.78 23.86 -2.69
C GLU A 212 47.57 25.23 -3.36
N ILE A 213 46.36 25.51 -3.87
CA ILE A 213 46.01 26.84 -4.41
C ILE A 213 46.01 27.88 -3.28
N ALA A 214 45.47 27.54 -2.11
CA ALA A 214 45.43 28.43 -0.95
C ALA A 214 46.84 28.75 -0.43
N GLU A 215 47.73 27.75 -0.35
CA GLU A 215 49.14 27.96 0.03
C GLU A 215 49.86 28.89 -0.97
N GLN A 216 49.54 28.80 -2.27
CA GLN A 216 50.09 29.69 -3.28
C GLN A 216 49.50 31.10 -3.24
N ALA A 217 48.26 31.28 -2.76
CA ALA A 217 47.61 32.60 -2.66
C ALA A 217 48.32 33.56 -1.69
N GLU A 218 49.20 33.05 -0.82
CA GLU A 218 50.06 33.88 0.02
C GLU A 218 51.12 34.67 -0.78
N THR A 219 51.50 34.19 -1.96
CA THR A 219 52.60 34.78 -2.77
C THR A 219 52.22 35.08 -4.22
N LEU A 220 51.16 34.47 -4.74
CA LEU A 220 50.72 34.60 -6.12
C LEU A 220 49.39 35.38 -6.21
N GLU A 221 49.45 36.63 -6.67
CA GLU A 221 48.27 37.51 -6.79
C GLU A 221 47.16 36.90 -7.65
N LYS A 222 47.52 36.14 -8.70
CA LYS A 222 46.55 35.43 -9.53
C LYS A 222 45.75 34.38 -8.75
N ALA A 223 46.38 33.67 -7.81
CA ALA A 223 45.71 32.68 -6.97
C ALA A 223 44.73 33.36 -6.00
N LYS A 224 45.15 34.50 -5.42
CA LYS A 224 44.28 35.34 -4.58
C LYS A 224 43.06 35.85 -5.34
N GLY A 225 43.24 36.35 -6.57
CA GLY A 225 42.12 36.79 -7.42
C GLY A 225 41.12 35.67 -7.75
N ILE A 226 41.54 34.40 -7.80
CA ILE A 226 40.64 33.26 -7.98
C ILE A 226 39.79 33.03 -6.73
N PHE A 227 40.37 33.15 -5.53
CA PHE A 227 39.59 33.09 -4.28
C PHE A 227 38.62 34.28 -4.16
N GLU A 228 39.02 35.49 -4.53
CA GLU A 228 38.12 36.65 -4.57
C GLU A 228 36.94 36.42 -5.52
N GLN A 229 37.20 35.89 -6.73
CA GLN A 229 36.16 35.53 -7.68
C GLN A 229 35.22 34.43 -7.14
N TYR A 230 35.77 33.41 -6.47
CA TYR A 230 34.99 32.37 -5.81
C TYR A 230 34.09 32.96 -4.71
N GLY A 231 34.64 33.85 -3.88
CA GLY A 231 33.91 34.54 -2.83
C GLY A 231 32.75 35.36 -3.39
N GLN A 232 32.98 36.08 -4.48
CA GLN A 232 31.92 36.81 -5.17
C GLN A 232 30.82 35.88 -5.70
N HIS A 233 31.18 34.75 -6.34
CA HIS A 233 30.19 33.78 -6.83
C HIS A 233 29.34 33.20 -5.70
N LEU A 234 29.98 32.79 -4.61
CA LEU A 234 29.28 32.27 -3.43
C LEU A 234 28.39 33.34 -2.78
N GLY A 235 28.89 34.58 -2.69
CA GLY A 235 28.16 35.70 -2.08
C GLY A 235 26.92 36.07 -2.89
N GLU A 236 27.02 36.12 -4.22
CA GLU A 236 25.88 36.38 -5.12
C GLU A 236 24.77 35.34 -4.93
N VAL A 237 25.12 34.05 -4.92
CA VAL A 237 24.14 32.96 -4.74
C VAL A 237 23.52 32.97 -3.34
N MET A 238 24.35 33.07 -2.29
CA MET A 238 23.86 33.04 -0.92
C MET A 238 23.04 34.28 -0.55
N THR A 239 23.35 35.45 -1.12
CA THR A 239 22.54 36.67 -0.92
C THR A 239 21.12 36.47 -1.45
N SER A 240 20.99 35.97 -2.67
CA SER A 240 19.67 35.71 -3.29
C SER A 240 18.80 34.79 -2.42
N LEU A 241 19.36 33.68 -1.93
CA LEU A 241 18.62 32.74 -1.07
C LEU A 241 18.34 33.32 0.33
N SER A 242 19.23 34.15 0.84
CA SER A 242 19.05 34.81 2.15
C SER A 242 17.92 35.84 2.12
N GLU A 243 17.69 36.53 1.00
CA GLU A 243 16.58 37.49 0.85
C GLU A 243 15.21 36.81 0.95
N GLU A 244 15.09 35.58 0.44
CA GLU A 244 13.86 34.79 0.47
C GLU A 244 13.65 34.10 1.82
N PHE A 245 14.66 33.36 2.30
CA PHE A 245 14.57 32.56 3.52
C PHE A 245 14.61 33.41 4.80
N LYS A 246 15.34 34.53 4.75
CA LYS A 246 15.60 35.45 5.87
C LYS A 246 16.21 34.73 7.09
N PRO A 247 17.44 34.19 6.96
CA PRO A 247 18.11 33.50 8.06
C PRO A 247 18.53 34.48 9.16
N ASP A 248 18.42 34.06 10.42
CA ASP A 248 19.00 34.73 11.58
C ASP A 248 20.53 34.56 11.61
N ALA A 249 21.03 33.48 11.01
CA ALA A 249 22.45 33.18 10.91
C ALA A 249 22.79 32.35 9.66
N LEU A 250 23.99 32.58 9.13
CA LEU A 250 24.62 31.74 8.11
C LEU A 250 25.69 30.86 8.73
N VAL A 251 25.71 29.57 8.39
CA VAL A 251 26.77 28.65 8.84
C VAL A 251 27.54 28.10 7.64
N ILE A 252 28.86 28.23 7.63
CA ILE A 252 29.71 27.82 6.50
C ILE A 252 30.74 26.81 6.97
N GLY A 253 30.75 25.63 6.33
CA GLY A 253 31.66 24.54 6.62
C GLY A 253 32.32 23.95 5.37
N GLY A 254 33.01 22.83 5.55
CA GLY A 254 33.67 22.08 4.50
C GLY A 254 35.19 22.26 4.46
N SER A 255 35.84 21.64 3.48
CA SER A 255 37.29 21.70 3.34
C SER A 255 37.78 23.05 2.81
N ILE A 256 37.02 23.68 1.91
CA ILE A 256 37.34 24.98 1.30
C ILE A 256 37.11 26.13 2.29
N SER A 257 36.17 26.01 3.24
CA SER A 257 35.91 27.05 4.25
C SER A 257 37.12 27.33 5.15
N LYS A 258 38.08 26.41 5.24
CA LYS A 258 39.37 26.64 5.94
C LYS A 258 40.16 27.81 5.32
N SER A 259 39.92 28.10 4.05
CA SER A 259 40.50 29.21 3.30
C SER A 259 39.59 30.45 3.28
N TYR A 260 38.59 30.54 4.16
CA TYR A 260 37.62 31.66 4.20
C TYR A 260 38.27 33.04 4.19
N HIS A 261 39.39 33.20 4.92
CA HIS A 261 40.15 34.46 4.97
C HIS A 261 40.65 34.96 3.60
N LEU A 262 40.76 34.09 2.58
CA LEU A 262 41.17 34.45 1.22
C LEU A 262 40.03 34.99 0.37
N PHE A 263 38.77 34.72 0.75
CA PHE A 263 37.59 35.09 -0.04
C PHE A 263 36.49 35.81 0.74
N SER A 264 36.67 36.00 2.05
CA SER A 264 35.67 36.59 2.95
C SER A 264 35.28 38.00 2.52
N GLN A 265 36.25 38.85 2.17
CA GLN A 265 35.96 40.23 1.77
C GLN A 265 35.07 40.31 0.53
N ALA A 266 35.32 39.48 -0.48
CA ALA A 266 34.52 39.44 -1.70
C ALA A 266 33.14 38.82 -1.47
N PHE A 267 33.05 37.80 -0.62
CA PHE A 267 31.80 37.16 -0.22
C PHE A 267 30.90 38.10 0.58
N GLU A 268 31.44 38.73 1.63
CA GLU A 268 30.71 39.61 2.55
C GLU A 268 30.23 40.89 1.85
N ALA A 269 30.97 41.38 0.85
CA ALA A 269 30.60 42.56 0.05
C ALA A 269 29.34 42.36 -0.81
N CYS A 270 28.90 41.12 -1.05
CA CYS A 270 27.66 40.84 -1.79
C CYS A 270 26.40 41.14 -0.97
N PHE A 271 26.48 41.14 0.36
CA PHE A 271 25.31 41.29 1.23
C PHE A 271 25.01 42.78 1.49
N PRO A 272 23.78 43.26 1.20
CA PRO A 272 23.37 44.64 1.54
C PRO A 272 23.40 44.91 3.04
N VAL A 273 23.07 43.89 3.84
CA VAL A 273 23.19 43.86 5.30
C VAL A 273 23.86 42.54 5.65
N LEU A 274 25.02 42.60 6.30
CA LEU A 274 25.81 41.42 6.61
C LEU A 274 25.07 40.53 7.63
N PRO A 275 24.75 39.26 7.29
CA PRO A 275 24.11 38.34 8.23
C PRO A 275 25.10 37.88 9.31
N ASN A 276 24.59 37.27 10.38
CA ASN A 276 25.42 36.66 11.41
C ASN A 276 26.10 35.40 10.85
N ILE A 277 27.36 35.50 10.43
CA ILE A 277 28.10 34.40 9.78
C ILE A 277 28.94 33.64 10.80
N HIS A 278 28.77 32.32 10.84
CA HIS A 278 29.56 31.37 11.63
C HIS A 278 30.37 30.48 10.70
N ILE A 279 31.69 30.54 10.80
CA ILE A 279 32.60 29.67 10.04
C ILE A 279 33.05 28.52 10.94
N THR A 280 32.67 27.30 10.59
CA THR A 280 33.07 26.13 11.36
C THR A 280 34.48 25.66 10.99
N LYS A 281 35.21 25.15 11.99
CA LYS A 281 36.46 24.40 11.78
C LYS A 281 36.27 22.90 11.92
N GLY A 282 35.07 22.45 12.30
CA GLY A 282 34.76 21.08 12.69
C GLY A 282 33.53 20.51 11.99
N THR A 283 33.44 20.60 10.66
CA THR A 283 32.27 20.14 9.87
C THR A 283 31.82 18.72 10.21
N ALA A 284 32.74 17.77 10.35
CA ALA A 284 32.41 16.40 10.76
C ALA A 284 31.81 16.32 12.18
N HIS A 285 32.22 17.19 13.11
CA HIS A 285 31.67 17.22 14.47
C HIS A 285 30.20 17.70 14.45
N ALA A 286 29.92 18.75 13.67
CA ALA A 286 28.57 19.23 13.48
C ALA A 286 27.69 18.19 12.77
N ALA A 287 28.20 17.53 11.73
CA ALA A 287 27.47 16.46 11.05
C ALA A 287 27.17 15.24 11.97
N ILE A 288 28.11 14.83 12.82
CA ILE A 288 27.89 13.79 13.84
C ILE A 288 26.77 14.22 14.80
N LEU A 289 26.82 15.45 15.29
CA LEU A 289 25.84 15.97 16.23
C LEU A 289 24.44 16.10 15.61
N GLY A 290 24.34 16.68 14.41
CA GLY A 290 23.10 16.85 13.68
C GLY A 290 22.40 15.52 13.38
N ALA A 291 23.15 14.48 13.03
CA ALA A 291 22.60 13.15 12.77
C ALA A 291 21.91 12.55 14.01
N VAL A 292 22.50 12.75 15.19
CA VAL A 292 21.88 12.33 16.46
C VAL A 292 20.68 13.19 16.80
N ILE A 293 20.76 14.51 16.64
CA ILE A 293 19.63 15.42 16.90
C ILE A 293 18.42 15.00 16.07
N HIS A 294 18.60 14.77 14.77
CA HIS A 294 17.54 14.31 13.88
C HIS A 294 16.88 13.01 14.36
N LEU A 295 17.68 12.03 14.81
CA LEU A 295 17.17 10.79 15.40
C LEU A 295 16.31 11.07 16.64
N THR A 296 16.78 11.94 17.55
CA THR A 296 16.06 12.24 18.80
C THR A 296 14.75 12.99 18.57
N ILE A 297 14.70 13.85 17.55
CA ILE A 297 13.47 14.57 17.15
C ILE A 297 12.45 13.63 16.50
N LYS A 298 12.91 12.68 15.66
CA LYS A 298 12.03 11.70 14.98
C LYS A 298 11.35 10.68 15.91
N GLN A 299 11.76 10.55 17.18
CA GLN A 299 11.26 9.51 18.09
C GLN A 299 9.82 9.68 18.62
N ASN A 300 9.02 10.64 18.12
CA ASN A 300 7.61 10.76 18.50
C ASN A 300 6.69 10.80 17.27
N LYS A 301 6.11 9.66 16.93
CA LYS A 301 4.77 9.48 16.32
C LYS A 301 4.46 7.98 16.23
N LEU A 302 3.68 7.47 17.18
CA LEU A 302 2.99 6.19 16.99
C LEU A 302 1.80 6.47 16.08
N SER A 303 1.85 6.02 14.83
CA SER A 303 0.68 5.96 13.96
C SER A 303 0.02 4.58 14.08
N THR A 304 -1.30 4.54 14.07
CA THR A 304 -2.04 3.28 13.94
C THR A 304 -1.68 2.61 12.61
N LYS A 305 -1.44 1.29 12.63
CA LYS A 305 -1.01 0.52 11.43
C LYS A 305 -2.16 0.14 10.50
N ARG A 306 -3.36 -0.04 11.07
CA ARG A 306 -4.62 -0.36 10.37
C ARG A 306 -5.70 0.58 10.88
N ASN A 307 -6.55 1.09 9.99
CA ASN A 307 -7.72 1.89 10.35
C ASN A 307 -8.98 1.02 10.23
N THR A 308 -9.13 0.14 11.20
CA THR A 308 -10.26 -0.76 11.37
C THR A 308 -10.23 -1.35 12.78
N GLU A 309 -11.40 -1.68 13.32
CA GLU A 309 -11.51 -2.48 14.54
C GLU A 309 -11.59 -3.98 14.22
N GLN A 310 -11.70 -4.37 12.94
CA GLN A 310 -11.74 -5.78 12.56
C GLN A 310 -10.43 -6.47 12.94
N TYR A 311 -10.55 -7.57 13.68
CA TYR A 311 -9.41 -8.36 14.12
C TYR A 311 -8.63 -8.92 12.92
N VAL A 312 -7.30 -8.99 13.07
CA VAL A 312 -6.46 -9.73 12.12
C VAL A 312 -6.78 -11.22 12.28
N MET A 313 -6.83 -11.96 11.17
CA MET A 313 -6.99 -13.42 11.23
C MET A 313 -5.90 -14.02 12.14
N PRO A 314 -6.19 -14.98 13.03
CA PRO A 314 -5.11 -15.63 13.77
C PRO A 314 -4.33 -16.60 12.87
N MET A 315 -2.99 -16.56 12.93
CA MET A 315 -2.10 -17.49 12.19
C MET A 315 -2.34 -18.95 12.57
N GLN A 316 -2.65 -19.23 13.83
CA GLN A 316 -3.04 -20.55 14.31
C GLN A 316 -4.53 -20.53 14.63
N ALA A 317 -5.29 -21.46 14.05
CA ALA A 317 -6.69 -21.64 14.34
C ALA A 317 -6.92 -21.97 15.83
N ASP A 318 -7.91 -21.32 16.42
CA ASP A 318 -8.38 -21.66 17.77
C ASP A 318 -9.25 -22.91 17.70
N GLY A 319 -8.68 -24.04 18.13
CA GLY A 319 -9.38 -25.33 18.19
C GLY A 319 -10.57 -25.36 19.16
N SER A 320 -10.75 -24.35 20.02
CA SER A 320 -11.92 -24.25 20.92
C SER A 320 -13.17 -23.69 20.25
N ARG A 321 -13.04 -23.05 19.08
CA ARG A 321 -14.16 -22.47 18.30
C ARG A 321 -14.67 -23.38 17.17
N THR A 322 -14.36 -24.67 17.19
CA THR A 322 -14.79 -25.58 16.14
C THR A 322 -16.30 -25.87 16.23
N GLY A 323 -17.09 -25.25 15.35
CA GLY A 323 -18.41 -25.75 14.97
C GLY A 323 -19.64 -25.03 15.52
N GLU A 324 -19.49 -23.92 16.24
CA GLU A 324 -20.61 -23.11 16.75
C GLU A 324 -20.66 -21.74 16.06
N GLY A 325 -21.81 -21.42 15.47
CA GLY A 325 -22.08 -20.10 14.86
C GLY A 325 -21.34 -19.79 13.57
N TYR A 326 -21.54 -18.57 13.07
CA TYR A 326 -20.92 -18.05 11.85
C TYR A 326 -19.38 -17.97 12.01
N MET A 327 -18.64 -18.48 11.03
CA MET A 327 -17.19 -18.52 10.96
C MET A 327 -16.64 -17.36 10.13
N VAL A 328 -16.06 -16.36 10.80
CA VAL A 328 -15.43 -15.18 10.17
C VAL A 328 -14.12 -15.51 9.43
N TYR A 329 -13.42 -16.55 9.86
CA TYR A 329 -12.14 -17.00 9.28
C TYR A 329 -12.23 -18.45 8.79
N PRO A 330 -13.04 -18.74 7.76
CA PRO A 330 -13.11 -20.08 7.20
C PRO A 330 -11.76 -20.44 6.57
N SER A 331 -11.32 -21.68 6.72
CA SER A 331 -10.08 -22.17 6.13
C SER A 331 -10.26 -23.53 5.46
N PHE A 332 -9.58 -23.71 4.33
CA PHE A 332 -9.59 -24.95 3.55
C PHE A 332 -8.41 -25.84 3.96
N GLU A 333 -8.70 -26.93 4.66
CA GLU A 333 -7.67 -27.87 5.14
C GLU A 333 -7.09 -28.67 3.96
N ILE A 334 -5.82 -28.48 3.63
CA ILE A 334 -5.17 -29.14 2.49
C ILE A 334 -4.81 -30.59 2.82
N SER A 335 -4.97 -31.49 1.84
CA SER A 335 -4.62 -32.91 2.01
C SER A 335 -3.10 -33.13 2.02
N THR A 336 -2.37 -32.41 1.16
CA THR A 336 -0.93 -32.57 0.92
C THR A 336 -0.17 -31.26 1.08
N GLY A 337 1.13 -31.36 1.37
CA GLY A 337 1.98 -30.19 1.64
C GLY A 337 1.92 -29.69 3.08
N THR A 338 2.52 -28.53 3.31
CA THR A 338 2.68 -27.93 4.65
C THR A 338 2.36 -26.44 4.62
N VAL A 339 1.73 -25.97 5.70
CA VAL A 339 1.66 -24.55 6.05
C VAL A 339 2.53 -24.36 7.28
N SER A 340 3.56 -23.54 7.13
CA SER A 340 4.56 -23.25 8.16
C SER A 340 4.34 -21.86 8.74
N MET A 341 4.88 -21.63 9.94
CA MET A 341 4.88 -20.33 10.61
C MET A 341 6.30 -19.98 11.02
N GLY A 342 6.60 -18.69 11.09
CA GLY A 342 7.91 -18.20 11.50
C GLY A 342 8.78 -17.78 10.33
N VAL A 343 9.34 -16.57 10.40
CA VAL A 343 10.44 -16.16 9.51
C VAL A 343 11.65 -17.08 9.67
N GLU A 344 11.92 -17.57 10.89
CA GLU A 344 13.02 -18.51 11.15
C GLU A 344 12.91 -19.79 10.30
N SER A 345 11.71 -20.39 10.26
CA SER A 345 11.48 -21.62 9.50
C SER A 345 11.55 -21.39 7.99
N LEU A 346 11.16 -20.21 7.51
CA LEU A 346 11.37 -19.83 6.11
C LEU A 346 12.87 -19.70 5.78
N VAL A 347 13.64 -19.04 6.65
CA VAL A 347 15.09 -18.87 6.46
C VAL A 347 15.80 -20.22 6.39
N ASP A 348 15.33 -21.24 7.10
CA ASP A 348 15.92 -22.59 7.01
C ASP A 348 15.82 -23.18 5.60
N GLU A 349 14.76 -22.89 4.86
CA GLU A 349 14.57 -23.35 3.47
C GLU A 349 15.27 -22.49 2.42
N LEU A 350 15.65 -21.25 2.75
CA LEU A 350 16.31 -20.35 1.81
C LEU A 350 17.78 -20.73 1.58
N PRO A 351 18.30 -20.52 0.35
CA PRO A 351 19.71 -20.73 0.05
C PRO A 351 20.59 -19.80 0.90
N LYS A 352 21.82 -20.25 1.20
CA LYS A 352 22.78 -19.47 2.01
C LYS A 352 23.73 -18.61 1.17
N THR A 353 23.70 -18.79 -0.15
CA THR A 353 24.46 -18.04 -1.17
C THR A 353 23.65 -17.98 -2.46
N GLY A 354 23.95 -17.04 -3.35
CA GLY A 354 23.22 -16.86 -4.61
C GLY A 354 22.16 -15.76 -4.49
N CYS A 355 21.02 -15.91 -5.15
CA CYS A 355 19.98 -14.89 -5.17
C CYS A 355 18.64 -15.39 -4.60
N VAL A 356 17.97 -14.54 -3.84
CA VAL A 356 16.56 -14.68 -3.46
C VAL A 356 15.83 -13.43 -3.95
N LEU A 357 14.77 -13.62 -4.71
CA LEU A 357 13.91 -12.57 -5.25
C LEU A 357 12.62 -12.58 -4.44
N ILE A 358 12.48 -11.61 -3.54
CA ILE A 358 11.30 -11.47 -2.69
C ILE A 358 10.34 -10.49 -3.37
N ASP A 359 9.56 -11.03 -4.30
CA ASP A 359 8.52 -10.31 -5.02
C ASP A 359 7.22 -10.33 -4.22
N GLY A 360 6.22 -9.56 -4.63
CA GLY A 360 4.96 -9.52 -3.92
C GLY A 360 4.09 -8.33 -4.25
N TYR A 361 3.08 -8.16 -3.41
CA TYR A 361 2.07 -7.14 -3.59
C TYR A 361 2.34 -5.90 -2.72
N MET A 362 1.85 -4.74 -3.18
CA MET A 362 1.91 -3.51 -2.39
C MET A 362 1.06 -3.62 -1.11
N GLY A 363 1.44 -2.89 -0.06
CA GLY A 363 0.67 -2.83 1.20
C GLY A 363 0.95 -3.95 2.19
N ALA A 364 1.73 -4.97 1.83
CA ALA A 364 2.27 -5.95 2.77
C ALA A 364 3.30 -5.33 3.75
N TYR A 365 3.59 -6.00 4.87
CA TYR A 365 4.53 -5.51 5.89
C TYR A 365 5.99 -5.74 5.52
N TRP A 366 6.41 -5.15 4.40
CA TRP A 366 7.76 -5.30 3.81
C TRP A 366 8.88 -4.98 4.80
N LYS A 367 8.78 -3.86 5.53
CA LYS A 367 9.85 -3.40 6.43
C LYS A 367 10.01 -4.34 7.61
N GLU A 368 8.90 -4.74 8.22
CA GLU A 368 8.88 -5.64 9.36
C GLU A 368 9.34 -7.04 8.99
N PHE A 369 8.89 -7.56 7.83
CA PHE A 369 9.33 -8.84 7.30
C PHE A 369 10.83 -8.84 6.99
N MET A 370 11.33 -7.87 6.22
CA MET A 370 12.73 -7.81 5.82
C MET A 370 13.68 -7.58 6.99
N ALA A 371 13.26 -6.82 8.01
CA ALA A 371 14.00 -6.73 9.26
C ALA A 371 14.15 -8.12 9.90
N ARG A 372 13.04 -8.81 10.17
CA ARG A 372 13.08 -10.16 10.77
C ARG A 372 13.89 -11.14 9.94
N LEU A 373 13.74 -11.12 8.61
CA LEU A 373 14.52 -11.97 7.71
C LEU A 373 16.02 -11.74 7.87
N SER A 374 16.44 -10.47 7.85
CA SER A 374 17.85 -10.08 8.04
C SER A 374 18.38 -10.49 9.42
N SER A 375 17.53 -10.38 10.46
CA SER A 375 17.83 -10.83 11.82
C SER A 375 18.14 -12.32 11.87
N GLU A 376 17.24 -13.14 11.32
CA GLU A 376 17.36 -14.59 11.38
C GLU A 376 18.51 -15.10 10.52
N LEU A 377 18.75 -14.49 9.35
CA LEU A 377 19.94 -14.75 8.54
C LEU A 377 21.23 -14.45 9.32
N GLN A 378 21.28 -13.32 10.01
CA GLN A 378 22.46 -12.94 10.79
C GLN A 378 22.69 -13.87 11.99
N LYS A 379 21.64 -14.26 12.72
CA LYS A 379 21.73 -15.25 13.81
C LYS A 379 22.28 -16.59 13.32
N LYS A 380 21.99 -16.96 12.08
CA LYS A 380 22.50 -18.17 11.42
C LYS A 380 23.85 -17.96 10.72
N ASN A 381 24.50 -16.81 10.91
CA ASN A 381 25.80 -16.43 10.32
C ASN A 381 25.81 -16.47 8.78
N VAL A 382 24.70 -16.12 8.14
CA VAL A 382 24.60 -16.02 6.69
C VAL A 382 24.99 -14.61 6.25
N LYS A 383 26.11 -14.49 5.55
CA LYS A 383 26.51 -13.23 4.90
C LYS A 383 25.50 -12.87 3.81
N HIS A 384 24.92 -11.68 3.90
CA HIS A 384 23.88 -11.25 2.97
C HIS A 384 23.82 -9.74 2.77
N VAL A 385 23.39 -9.33 1.58
CA VAL A 385 23.07 -7.95 1.23
C VAL A 385 21.62 -7.88 0.74
N ASN A 386 20.88 -6.87 1.21
CA ASN A 386 19.50 -6.62 0.83
C ASN A 386 19.42 -5.42 -0.12
N TYR A 387 18.79 -5.59 -1.27
CA TYR A 387 18.55 -4.57 -2.29
C TYR A 387 17.04 -4.27 -2.38
N ASP A 388 16.67 -3.00 -2.22
CA ASP A 388 15.29 -2.54 -2.30
C ASP A 388 14.93 -2.18 -3.75
N MET A 389 13.93 -2.86 -4.32
CA MET A 389 13.43 -2.58 -5.67
C MET A 389 12.94 -1.14 -5.85
N ALA A 390 12.56 -0.46 -4.75
CA ALA A 390 12.08 0.91 -4.83
C ALA A 390 13.13 1.88 -5.39
N SER A 391 14.43 1.57 -5.26
CA SER A 391 15.50 2.39 -5.84
C SER A 391 15.48 2.43 -7.37
N ALA A 392 14.85 1.43 -8.01
CA ALA A 392 14.78 1.29 -9.45
C ALA A 392 13.48 1.85 -10.07
N TYR A 393 12.56 2.42 -9.28
CA TYR A 393 11.41 3.12 -9.85
C TYR A 393 11.84 4.30 -10.73
N LYS A 394 11.03 4.58 -11.75
CA LYS A 394 11.07 5.86 -12.46
C LYS A 394 10.80 7.00 -11.47
N GLU A 395 11.21 8.21 -11.84
CA GLU A 395 10.87 9.40 -11.08
C GLU A 395 9.35 9.53 -10.92
N VAL A 396 8.91 10.02 -9.75
CA VAL A 396 7.49 10.12 -9.39
C VAL A 396 6.71 10.87 -10.48
N SER A 397 7.25 11.99 -10.97
CA SER A 397 6.64 12.81 -12.03
C SER A 397 6.43 12.04 -13.34
N ALA A 398 7.37 11.17 -13.72
CA ALA A 398 7.25 10.35 -14.91
C ALA A 398 6.17 9.27 -14.76
N ILE A 399 6.04 8.69 -13.57
CA ILE A 399 4.97 7.73 -13.26
C ILE A 399 3.61 8.44 -13.25
N GLU A 400 3.52 9.60 -12.62
CA GLU A 400 2.30 10.41 -12.57
C GLU A 400 1.84 10.83 -13.97
N GLU A 401 2.75 11.28 -14.84
CA GLU A 401 2.45 11.59 -16.25
C GLU A 401 1.95 10.36 -17.01
N MET A 402 2.57 9.20 -16.80
CA MET A 402 2.20 7.94 -17.45
C MET A 402 0.78 7.48 -17.07
N VAL A 403 0.38 7.63 -15.81
CA VAL A 403 -0.90 7.12 -15.31
C VAL A 403 -2.03 8.16 -15.36
N ALA A 404 -1.72 9.46 -15.44
CA ALA A 404 -2.70 10.55 -15.44
C ALA A 404 -3.86 10.38 -16.43
N PRO A 405 -3.66 9.93 -17.69
CA PRO A 405 -4.75 9.73 -18.65
C PRO A 405 -5.82 8.71 -18.21
N TYR A 406 -5.50 7.87 -17.21
CA TYR A 406 -6.34 6.77 -16.75
C TYR A 406 -7.02 7.07 -15.40
N LEU A 407 -6.73 8.22 -14.77
CA LEU A 407 -7.30 8.57 -13.48
C LEU A 407 -8.60 9.39 -13.56
N GLY A 408 -9.13 9.65 -14.76
CA GLY A 408 -10.41 10.35 -14.93
C GLY A 408 -10.38 11.84 -14.52
N GLY A 409 -9.20 12.45 -14.43
CA GLY A 409 -9.02 13.84 -14.00
C GLY A 409 -9.51 14.08 -12.57
N ASP A 410 -10.37 15.09 -12.40
CA ASP A 410 -10.92 15.51 -11.11
C ASP A 410 -12.04 14.60 -10.56
N ASP A 411 -12.41 13.52 -11.27
CA ASP A 411 -13.41 12.58 -10.78
C ASP A 411 -12.91 11.90 -9.49
N PRO A 412 -13.63 12.00 -8.36
CA PRO A 412 -13.13 11.52 -7.06
C PRO A 412 -13.18 9.99 -6.91
N VAL A 413 -13.83 9.26 -7.83
CA VAL A 413 -14.08 7.82 -7.71
C VAL A 413 -13.62 7.05 -8.93
N PHE A 414 -13.89 7.56 -10.14
CA PHE A 414 -13.77 6.77 -11.36
C PHE A 414 -12.53 7.11 -12.18
N GLY A 415 -11.93 6.07 -12.74
CA GLY A 415 -10.86 6.13 -13.74
C GLY A 415 -11.10 5.09 -14.83
N LYS A 416 -10.04 4.70 -15.52
CA LYS A 416 -10.03 3.67 -16.57
C LYS A 416 -8.89 2.70 -16.32
N ILE A 417 -9.11 1.41 -16.56
CA ILE A 417 -8.07 0.39 -16.36
C ILE A 417 -6.82 0.73 -17.18
N PHE A 418 -5.66 0.74 -16.53
CA PHE A 418 -4.36 0.95 -17.17
C PHE A 418 -3.95 -0.29 -17.98
N PRO A 419 -3.63 -0.16 -19.28
CA PRO A 419 -3.35 -1.30 -20.14
C PRO A 419 -1.91 -1.84 -20.03
N GLY A 420 -1.01 -1.12 -19.35
CA GLY A 420 0.43 -1.43 -19.29
C GLY A 420 0.81 -2.59 -18.37
N ASP A 421 2.12 -2.79 -18.22
CA ASP A 421 2.74 -3.80 -17.35
C ASP A 421 3.46 -3.18 -16.14
N LEU A 422 3.64 -3.96 -15.08
CA LEU A 422 4.40 -3.53 -13.89
C LEU A 422 5.82 -3.05 -14.22
N LYS A 423 6.48 -3.65 -15.23
CA LYS A 423 7.82 -3.24 -15.69
C LYS A 423 7.89 -1.78 -16.14
N GLU A 424 6.78 -1.17 -16.56
CA GLU A 424 6.74 0.22 -17.01
C GLU A 424 6.94 1.22 -15.88
N PHE A 425 6.81 0.79 -14.62
CA PHE A 425 7.08 1.64 -13.45
C PHE A 425 8.56 1.76 -13.12
N PHE A 426 9.41 0.91 -13.71
CA PHE A 426 10.84 0.85 -13.42
C PHE A 426 11.67 1.55 -14.49
N ASP A 427 12.77 2.17 -14.04
CA ASP A 427 13.82 2.65 -14.91
C ASP A 427 14.76 1.47 -15.22
N GLU A 428 14.90 1.14 -16.50
CA GLU A 428 15.65 -0.03 -16.94
C GLU A 428 17.15 0.09 -16.65
N GLU A 429 17.72 1.30 -16.71
CA GLU A 429 19.11 1.51 -16.35
C GLU A 429 19.32 1.36 -14.86
N LYS A 430 18.44 1.92 -14.02
CA LYS A 430 18.51 1.75 -12.55
C LYS A 430 18.41 0.28 -12.18
N LEU A 431 17.47 -0.45 -12.78
CA LEU A 431 17.29 -1.87 -12.50
C LEU A 431 18.53 -2.70 -12.86
N ARG A 432 19.13 -2.44 -14.03
CA ARG A 432 20.37 -3.13 -14.47
C ARG A 432 21.60 -2.78 -13.63
N SER A 433 21.60 -1.65 -12.92
CA SER A 433 22.70 -1.29 -12.02
C SER A 433 22.67 -2.00 -10.67
N ILE A 434 21.58 -2.70 -10.33
CA ILE A 434 21.54 -3.55 -9.13
C ILE A 434 22.14 -4.91 -9.49
N ILE A 435 23.39 -5.13 -9.08
CA ILE A 435 24.19 -6.31 -9.45
C ILE A 435 24.46 -7.14 -8.19
N PRO A 436 24.22 -8.46 -8.22
CA PRO A 436 24.48 -9.32 -7.08
C PRO A 436 25.98 -9.56 -6.90
N GLU A 437 26.43 -9.67 -5.66
CA GLU A 437 27.81 -10.00 -5.31
C GLU A 437 28.05 -11.53 -5.29
N GLU A 438 29.22 -11.96 -5.72
CA GLU A 438 29.59 -13.38 -5.69
C GLU A 438 29.91 -13.86 -4.27
N GLY A 439 29.58 -15.13 -3.97
CA GLY A 439 29.99 -15.79 -2.73
C GLY A 439 29.16 -15.46 -1.48
N ILE A 440 28.14 -14.60 -1.60
CA ILE A 440 27.20 -14.27 -0.51
C ILE A 440 25.74 -14.51 -0.94
N LEU A 441 24.81 -14.33 -0.02
CA LEU A 441 23.38 -14.30 -0.33
C LEU A 441 22.94 -12.88 -0.72
N ASN A 442 22.38 -12.73 -1.91
CA ASN A 442 21.84 -11.47 -2.41
C ASN A 442 20.32 -11.54 -2.37
N ILE A 443 19.69 -10.59 -1.69
CA ILE A 443 18.23 -10.53 -1.58
C ILE A 443 17.77 -9.26 -2.25
N ILE A 444 17.00 -9.38 -3.33
CA ILE A 444 16.32 -8.25 -3.93
C ILE A 444 14.83 -8.33 -3.59
N TYR A 445 14.26 -7.27 -3.03
CA TYR A 445 12.92 -7.33 -2.46
C TYR A 445 12.05 -6.13 -2.84
N GLY A 446 10.74 -6.35 -2.87
CA GLY A 446 9.71 -5.36 -3.16
C GLY A 446 8.88 -5.76 -4.38
N PRO A 447 7.75 -5.07 -4.64
CA PRO A 447 6.90 -5.36 -5.80
C PRO A 447 7.72 -5.31 -7.09
N GLY A 448 7.72 -6.40 -7.86
CA GLY A 448 8.47 -6.51 -9.11
C GLY A 448 9.92 -7.00 -8.96
N ALA A 449 10.35 -7.51 -7.79
CA ALA A 449 11.70 -8.07 -7.61
C ALA A 449 12.12 -9.10 -8.67
N ALA A 450 11.19 -9.91 -9.18
CA ALA A 450 11.41 -10.87 -10.25
C ALA A 450 11.74 -10.22 -11.61
N LEU A 451 11.47 -8.92 -11.78
CA LEU A 451 11.81 -8.15 -12.98
C LEU A 451 13.28 -7.72 -13.04
N SER A 452 14.05 -7.90 -11.96
CA SER A 452 15.48 -7.57 -11.88
C SER A 452 16.36 -8.29 -12.90
N GLY A 453 15.87 -9.40 -13.49
CA GLY A 453 16.64 -10.26 -14.38
C GLY A 453 17.57 -11.23 -13.65
N TRP A 454 17.55 -11.24 -12.31
CA TRP A 454 18.31 -12.19 -11.51
C TRP A 454 17.71 -13.59 -11.60
N LYS A 455 18.54 -14.63 -11.40
CA LYS A 455 18.10 -16.02 -11.30
C LYS A 455 18.32 -16.50 -9.88
N GLY A 456 17.27 -17.02 -9.23
CA GLY A 456 17.34 -17.42 -7.83
C GLY A 456 16.00 -17.94 -7.33
N THR A 457 15.93 -18.14 -6.01
CA THR A 457 14.71 -18.57 -5.34
C THR A 457 13.69 -17.43 -5.29
N ILE A 458 12.45 -17.68 -5.71
CA ILE A 458 11.38 -16.69 -5.74
C ILE A 458 10.47 -16.89 -4.53
N VAL A 459 10.45 -15.88 -3.65
CA VAL A 459 9.51 -15.78 -2.54
C VAL A 459 8.46 -14.74 -2.92
N TYR A 460 7.19 -15.09 -2.92
CA TYR A 460 6.11 -14.16 -3.21
C TYR A 460 5.35 -13.78 -1.95
N MET A 461 5.39 -12.51 -1.55
CA MET A 461 4.62 -11.99 -0.43
C MET A 461 3.26 -11.47 -0.92
N ASP A 462 2.19 -12.17 -0.57
CA ASP A 462 0.84 -11.79 -0.95
C ASP A 462 0.07 -11.13 0.19
N ILE A 463 -0.95 -10.37 -0.18
CA ILE A 463 -1.89 -9.77 0.78
C ILE A 463 -3.27 -9.56 0.12
N PRO A 464 -4.36 -9.96 0.78
CA PRO A 464 -5.73 -9.62 0.40
C PRO A 464 -5.98 -8.10 0.36
N LYS A 465 -6.81 -7.63 -0.58
CA LYS A 465 -6.93 -6.19 -0.85
C LYS A 465 -7.68 -5.43 0.25
N ASN A 466 -8.52 -6.09 1.04
CA ASN A 466 -9.14 -5.48 2.22
C ASN A 466 -8.10 -5.01 3.27
N GLU A 467 -7.02 -5.78 3.49
CA GLU A 467 -5.94 -5.36 4.38
C GLU A 467 -5.17 -4.16 3.83
N ILE A 468 -4.96 -4.10 2.51
CA ILE A 468 -4.38 -2.92 1.85
C ILE A 468 -5.25 -1.69 2.10
N GLN A 469 -6.57 -1.81 2.00
CA GLN A 469 -7.50 -0.71 2.26
C GLN A 469 -7.46 -0.24 3.72
N PHE A 470 -7.35 -1.13 4.70
CA PHE A 470 -7.22 -0.74 6.11
C PHE A 470 -5.93 0.04 6.38
N ARG A 471 -4.83 -0.36 5.74
CA ARG A 471 -3.51 0.29 5.88
C ARG A 471 -3.44 1.62 5.12
N SER A 472 -4.03 1.67 3.92
CA SER A 472 -4.21 2.90 3.14
C SER A 472 -4.99 3.95 3.94
N ARG A 473 -6.12 3.56 4.55
CA ARG A 473 -6.92 4.46 5.42
C ARG A 473 -6.17 4.94 6.67
N ALA A 474 -5.11 4.24 7.07
CA ALA A 474 -4.19 4.59 8.16
C ALA A 474 -2.92 5.36 7.69
N GLY A 475 -2.81 5.63 6.38
CA GLY A 475 -1.65 6.29 5.79
C GLY A 475 -0.36 5.46 5.82
N GLN A 476 -0.48 4.14 5.78
CA GLN A 476 0.65 3.20 5.85
C GLN A 476 1.06 2.61 4.49
N VAL A 477 0.35 2.97 3.41
CA VAL A 477 0.59 2.45 2.05
C VAL A 477 0.75 3.63 1.11
N THR A 478 1.67 3.52 0.15
CA THR A 478 1.78 4.40 -1.01
C THR A 478 1.46 3.62 -2.28
N ASN A 479 1.01 4.31 -3.33
CA ASN A 479 0.86 3.72 -4.66
C ASN A 479 2.25 3.40 -5.26
N LEU A 480 2.32 2.55 -6.29
CA LEU A 480 3.61 2.10 -6.84
C LEU A 480 4.47 3.28 -7.30
N GLY A 481 5.73 3.31 -6.89
CA GLY A 481 6.67 4.38 -7.23
C GLY A 481 6.42 5.73 -6.57
N ASN A 482 5.39 5.89 -5.72
CA ASN A 482 5.19 7.12 -4.94
C ASN A 482 5.88 7.05 -3.58
N ILE A 483 6.48 8.18 -3.19
CA ILE A 483 7.13 8.39 -1.89
C ILE A 483 6.18 8.97 -0.83
N MET A 484 5.14 9.69 -1.27
CA MET A 484 4.15 10.31 -0.39
C MET A 484 2.79 9.61 -0.47
N VAL A 485 2.09 9.61 0.67
CA VAL A 485 0.71 9.13 0.75
C VAL A 485 -0.19 10.22 0.16
N ALA A 486 -0.82 9.92 -0.98
CA ALA A 486 -1.87 10.77 -1.56
C ALA A 486 -3.11 10.78 -0.65
N ASP A 487 -4.06 11.69 -0.91
CA ASP A 487 -5.34 11.61 -0.21
C ASP A 487 -6.02 10.25 -0.46
N LYS A 488 -6.80 9.81 0.53
CA LYS A 488 -7.36 8.45 0.59
C LYS A 488 -8.17 8.08 -0.67
N LYS A 489 -8.88 9.05 -1.27
CA LYS A 489 -9.74 8.80 -2.44
C LYS A 489 -8.91 8.62 -3.71
N HIS A 490 -7.98 9.53 -3.97
CA HIS A 490 -7.08 9.41 -5.13
C HIS A 490 -6.20 8.17 -5.03
N GLN A 491 -5.74 7.83 -3.82
CA GLN A 491 -4.97 6.62 -3.58
C GLN A 491 -5.75 5.34 -3.94
N TYR A 492 -6.98 5.17 -3.44
CA TYR A 492 -7.81 4.00 -3.76
C TYR A 492 -8.15 3.94 -5.25
N LYS A 493 -8.52 5.08 -5.86
CA LYS A 493 -8.78 5.18 -7.31
C LYS A 493 -7.58 4.68 -8.12
N ARG A 494 -6.37 5.15 -7.79
CA ARG A 494 -5.15 4.71 -8.47
C ARG A 494 -4.84 3.22 -8.21
N MET A 495 -5.07 2.72 -6.99
CA MET A 495 -4.94 1.29 -6.70
C MET A 495 -5.85 0.45 -7.59
N TYR A 496 -7.14 0.79 -7.65
CA TYR A 496 -8.15 0.03 -8.39
C TYR A 496 -7.87 0.00 -9.90
N PHE A 497 -7.62 1.16 -10.50
CA PHE A 497 -7.52 1.27 -11.95
C PHE A 497 -6.11 1.02 -12.50
N ILE A 498 -5.07 1.15 -11.67
CA ILE A 498 -3.68 1.14 -12.11
C ILE A 498 -2.87 0.07 -11.37
N ASP A 499 -2.65 0.25 -10.07
CA ASP A 499 -1.63 -0.53 -9.34
C ASP A 499 -2.05 -2.01 -9.21
N TRP A 500 -3.30 -2.27 -8.83
CA TRP A 500 -3.80 -3.64 -8.67
C TRP A 500 -3.85 -4.40 -10.00
N PRO A 501 -4.36 -3.84 -11.11
CA PRO A 501 -4.30 -4.50 -12.42
C PRO A 501 -2.88 -4.92 -12.83
N VAL A 502 -1.89 -4.03 -12.72
CA VAL A 502 -0.51 -4.38 -13.14
C VAL A 502 0.15 -5.39 -12.20
N LEU A 503 -0.13 -5.33 -10.90
CA LEU A 503 0.36 -6.29 -9.92
C LEU A 503 -0.30 -7.67 -10.09
N ASN A 504 -1.60 -7.71 -10.37
CA ASN A 504 -2.32 -8.96 -10.65
C ASN A 504 -1.80 -9.62 -11.94
N LYS A 505 -1.54 -8.84 -12.99
CA LYS A 505 -0.94 -9.35 -14.24
C LYS A 505 0.44 -9.95 -13.99
N HIS A 506 1.29 -9.27 -13.20
CA HIS A 506 2.61 -9.78 -12.79
C HIS A 506 2.51 -11.04 -11.93
N LYS A 507 1.62 -11.04 -10.91
CA LYS A 507 1.32 -12.18 -10.04
C LYS A 507 0.94 -13.42 -10.86
N HIS A 508 0.03 -13.26 -11.82
CA HIS A 508 -0.42 -14.35 -12.69
C HIS A 508 0.74 -14.94 -13.51
N GLN A 509 1.60 -14.09 -14.09
CA GLN A 509 2.76 -14.54 -14.85
C GLN A 509 3.76 -15.32 -13.97
N LEU A 510 3.93 -14.91 -12.71
CA LEU A 510 4.93 -15.43 -11.79
C LEU A 510 4.48 -16.72 -11.07
N LEU A 511 3.17 -16.99 -10.95
CA LEU A 511 2.60 -18.10 -10.14
C LEU A 511 3.28 -19.46 -10.33
N LYS A 512 3.60 -19.81 -11.58
CA LYS A 512 4.23 -21.10 -11.91
C LYS A 512 5.69 -21.20 -11.44
N ASP A 513 6.37 -20.06 -11.27
CA ASP A 513 7.79 -19.95 -10.97
C ASP A 513 8.05 -19.64 -9.48
N MET A 514 7.01 -19.43 -8.67
CA MET A 514 7.13 -19.19 -7.23
C MET A 514 7.64 -20.45 -6.52
N ASP A 515 8.70 -20.30 -5.70
CA ASP A 515 9.24 -21.36 -4.83
C ASP A 515 8.57 -21.34 -3.45
N TYR A 516 8.28 -20.15 -2.92
CA TYR A 516 7.61 -19.94 -1.64
C TYR A 516 6.58 -18.82 -1.73
N VAL A 517 5.51 -18.94 -0.95
CA VAL A 517 4.50 -17.88 -0.79
C VAL A 517 4.32 -17.56 0.68
N VAL A 518 4.34 -16.27 1.00
CA VAL A 518 4.30 -15.70 2.34
C VAL A 518 3.05 -14.85 2.48
N ASP A 519 2.32 -15.02 3.59
CA ASP A 519 1.21 -14.14 3.95
C ASP A 519 1.76 -12.86 4.59
N GLY A 520 1.70 -11.76 3.84
CA GLY A 520 2.21 -10.44 4.22
C GLY A 520 1.31 -9.65 5.15
N GLN A 521 0.24 -10.25 5.69
CA GLN A 521 -0.72 -9.55 6.53
C GLN A 521 -0.28 -9.35 7.98
N PHE A 522 0.72 -10.11 8.46
CA PHE A 522 1.11 -10.16 9.87
C PHE A 522 2.27 -9.21 10.20
N GLU A 523 2.11 -8.36 11.23
CA GLU A 523 3.17 -7.45 11.70
C GLU A 523 4.26 -8.19 12.52
N GLY A 524 3.81 -9.21 13.28
CA GLY A 524 4.61 -9.89 14.28
C GLY A 524 5.43 -11.07 13.79
N ASP A 525 5.00 -11.76 12.74
CA ASP A 525 5.65 -12.94 12.17
C ASP A 525 5.03 -13.22 10.79
N VAL A 526 5.25 -14.39 10.19
CA VAL A 526 4.59 -14.79 8.94
C VAL A 526 4.12 -16.24 8.97
N SER A 527 3.07 -16.55 8.22
CA SER A 527 2.83 -17.91 7.73
C SER A 527 3.26 -18.01 6.27
N TRP A 528 3.70 -19.20 5.86
CA TRP A 528 4.21 -19.44 4.52
C TRP A 528 4.03 -20.90 4.09
N CYS A 529 4.09 -21.15 2.78
CA CYS A 529 4.16 -22.50 2.21
C CYS A 529 5.07 -22.51 0.97
N SER A 530 5.43 -23.70 0.48
CA SER A 530 6.10 -23.81 -0.83
C SER A 530 5.12 -23.52 -1.96
N GLY A 531 5.61 -23.02 -3.09
CA GLY A 531 4.80 -22.77 -4.28
C GLY A 531 4.16 -24.05 -4.82
N ASP A 532 4.82 -25.20 -4.68
CA ASP A 532 4.24 -26.51 -4.98
C ASP A 532 3.06 -26.85 -4.07
N THR A 533 3.15 -26.52 -2.78
CA THR A 533 2.03 -26.68 -1.85
C THR A 533 0.88 -25.78 -2.25
N LEU A 534 1.15 -24.50 -2.57
CA LEU A 534 0.14 -23.56 -3.02
C LEU A 534 -0.59 -24.08 -4.26
N ARG A 535 0.13 -24.43 -5.34
CA ARG A 535 -0.49 -24.88 -6.60
C ARG A 535 -1.34 -26.13 -6.41
N LYS A 536 -0.89 -27.09 -5.58
CA LYS A 536 -1.68 -28.28 -5.23
C LYS A 536 -2.90 -27.94 -4.38
N ALA A 537 -2.77 -27.00 -3.44
CA ALA A 537 -3.88 -26.55 -2.62
C ALA A 537 -4.97 -25.86 -3.45
N LEU A 538 -4.59 -25.00 -4.40
CA LEU A 538 -5.50 -24.36 -5.34
C LEU A 538 -6.21 -25.39 -6.22
N GLN A 539 -5.47 -26.39 -6.72
CA GLN A 539 -6.05 -27.50 -7.49
C GLN A 539 -7.00 -28.38 -6.68
N GLU A 540 -6.68 -28.63 -5.41
CA GLU A 540 -7.58 -29.35 -4.52
C GLU A 540 -8.83 -28.52 -4.23
N MET A 541 -8.69 -27.22 -4.00
CA MET A 541 -9.79 -26.30 -3.75
C MET A 541 -10.71 -26.17 -4.97
N SER A 542 -10.17 -26.15 -6.20
CA SER A 542 -10.94 -26.04 -7.43
C SER A 542 -11.83 -27.26 -7.73
N ALA A 543 -11.61 -28.37 -7.02
CA ALA A 543 -12.41 -29.59 -7.11
C ALA A 543 -13.33 -29.85 -5.89
N HIS A 544 -13.43 -28.90 -4.94
CA HIS A 544 -14.22 -29.06 -3.72
C HIS A 544 -14.95 -27.78 -3.32
N ALA A 545 -15.96 -27.91 -2.48
CA ALA A 545 -16.62 -26.75 -1.91
C ALA A 545 -15.65 -25.97 -0.99
N PHE A 546 -15.67 -24.65 -1.08
CA PHE A 546 -14.80 -23.77 -0.28
C PHE A 546 -15.51 -22.46 0.08
N ARG A 547 -14.89 -21.67 0.95
CA ARG A 547 -15.37 -20.34 1.32
C ARG A 547 -14.26 -19.30 1.16
N PRO A 548 -14.55 -18.13 0.56
CA PRO A 548 -13.70 -16.95 0.73
C PRO A 548 -13.70 -16.51 2.20
N ARG A 549 -12.69 -15.74 2.61
CA ARG A 549 -12.73 -15.05 3.91
C ARG A 549 -13.55 -13.77 3.79
N PRO A 550 -14.69 -13.64 4.50
CA PRO A 550 -15.48 -12.42 4.50
C PRO A 550 -14.77 -11.29 5.25
N TRP A 551 -15.15 -10.04 4.96
CA TRP A 551 -14.77 -8.90 5.78
C TRP A 551 -15.89 -7.87 5.87
N PHE A 552 -15.85 -7.03 6.89
CA PHE A 552 -17.00 -6.24 7.30
C PHE A 552 -16.61 -4.77 7.40
N SER A 553 -17.51 -3.87 6.99
CA SER A 553 -17.25 -2.43 7.05
C SER A 553 -18.42 -1.66 7.66
N PRO A 554 -18.15 -0.69 8.56
CA PRO A 554 -19.17 0.26 8.98
C PRO A 554 -19.57 1.18 7.82
N GLY A 555 -20.73 1.80 7.96
CA GLY A 555 -21.23 2.79 7.02
C GLY A 555 -22.27 3.71 7.64
N ILE A 556 -22.51 4.85 7.02
CA ILE A 556 -23.43 5.89 7.55
C ILE A 556 -24.86 5.37 7.72
N TRP A 557 -25.26 4.43 6.85
CA TRP A 557 -26.57 3.81 6.86
C TRP A 557 -26.62 2.47 7.60
N GLY A 558 -25.46 1.97 8.06
CA GLY A 558 -25.32 0.62 8.57
C GLY A 558 -26.17 0.34 9.80
N GLY A 559 -26.62 -0.90 9.89
CA GLY A 559 -27.44 -1.44 10.95
C GLY A 559 -26.67 -2.29 11.96
N ASP A 560 -27.45 -2.96 12.81
CA ASP A 560 -26.95 -3.74 13.94
C ASP A 560 -27.15 -5.26 13.78
N TRP A 561 -27.83 -5.74 12.73
CA TRP A 561 -28.11 -7.17 12.57
C TRP A 561 -26.82 -8.00 12.54
N MET A 562 -25.85 -7.62 11.72
CA MET A 562 -24.59 -8.36 11.63
C MET A 562 -23.83 -8.32 12.95
N LYS A 563 -23.83 -7.15 13.60
CA LYS A 563 -23.16 -6.93 14.89
C LYS A 563 -23.72 -7.83 16.00
N GLU A 564 -25.03 -8.04 16.01
CA GLU A 564 -25.76 -8.85 16.99
C GLU A 564 -25.75 -10.35 16.70
N LYS A 565 -25.71 -10.74 15.42
CA LYS A 565 -25.87 -12.14 15.00
C LYS A 565 -24.56 -12.86 14.66
N ILE A 566 -23.49 -12.12 14.34
CA ILE A 566 -22.21 -12.71 13.96
C ILE A 566 -21.21 -12.58 15.11
N ASP A 567 -20.97 -13.70 15.78
CA ASP A 567 -19.94 -13.80 16.79
C ASP A 567 -18.54 -13.62 16.18
N GLY A 568 -17.66 -12.92 16.91
CA GLY A 568 -16.28 -12.66 16.46
C GLY A 568 -16.10 -11.34 15.69
N LEU A 569 -17.18 -10.60 15.39
CA LEU A 569 -17.06 -9.21 14.97
C LEU A 569 -16.70 -8.30 16.15
N ALA A 570 -15.94 -7.25 15.84
CA ALA A 570 -15.58 -6.23 16.81
C ALA A 570 -16.83 -5.45 17.24
N GLN A 571 -17.06 -5.38 18.54
CA GLN A 571 -18.28 -4.81 19.12
C GLN A 571 -18.18 -3.30 19.41
N ASN A 572 -16.97 -2.74 19.38
CA ASN A 572 -16.69 -1.32 19.53
C ASN A 572 -16.86 -0.51 18.24
N VAL A 573 -17.25 -1.14 17.13
CA VAL A 573 -17.64 -0.47 15.87
C VAL A 573 -19.05 0.11 16.02
N PRO A 574 -19.36 1.30 15.50
CA PRO A 574 -20.70 1.89 15.62
C PRO A 574 -21.81 0.99 15.04
N ASN A 575 -21.61 0.46 13.84
CA ASN A 575 -22.53 -0.41 13.10
C ASN A 575 -21.76 -1.27 12.07
N TYR A 576 -22.45 -2.15 11.36
CA TYR A 576 -21.94 -2.73 10.13
C TYR A 576 -22.93 -2.45 8.99
N ALA A 577 -22.45 -1.82 7.92
CA ALA A 577 -23.25 -1.58 6.73
C ALA A 577 -23.08 -2.71 5.71
N TRP A 578 -21.83 -3.11 5.51
CA TRP A 578 -21.45 -4.11 4.50
C TRP A 578 -20.82 -5.34 5.14
N SER A 579 -21.24 -6.52 4.67
CA SER A 579 -20.35 -7.70 4.62
C SER A 579 -19.99 -7.97 3.18
N PHE A 580 -18.69 -8.13 2.93
CA PHE A 580 -18.12 -8.56 1.68
C PHE A 580 -17.94 -10.07 1.74
N GLU A 581 -19.04 -10.83 1.60
CA GLU A 581 -19.02 -12.29 1.74
C GLU A 581 -18.18 -12.92 0.63
N LEU A 582 -18.41 -12.49 -0.61
CA LEU A 582 -17.71 -12.94 -1.80
C LEU A 582 -17.66 -11.82 -2.85
N ILE A 583 -16.66 -10.94 -2.76
CA ILE A 583 -16.17 -10.09 -3.84
C ILE A 583 -14.76 -10.54 -4.18
N ALA A 584 -14.63 -11.51 -5.10
CA ALA A 584 -13.34 -12.15 -5.41
C ALA A 584 -12.17 -11.17 -5.64
N PRO A 585 -12.34 -10.01 -6.31
CA PRO A 585 -11.25 -9.03 -6.40
C PRO A 585 -10.72 -8.53 -5.05
N GLU A 586 -11.51 -8.49 -3.98
CA GLU A 586 -11.06 -7.96 -2.68
C GLU A 586 -10.81 -9.03 -1.61
N ASN A 587 -11.51 -10.18 -1.70
CA ASN A 587 -11.41 -11.24 -0.70
C ASN A 587 -10.12 -12.06 -0.84
N GLY A 588 -9.70 -12.62 0.29
CA GLY A 588 -8.75 -13.72 0.33
C GLY A 588 -9.43 -15.08 0.44
N ILE A 589 -8.65 -16.13 0.24
CA ILE A 589 -8.95 -17.51 0.61
C ILE A 589 -7.88 -17.99 1.59
N VAL A 590 -8.28 -18.79 2.57
CA VAL A 590 -7.36 -19.28 3.60
C VAL A 590 -7.12 -20.75 3.39
N ILE A 591 -5.87 -21.16 3.19
CA ILE A 591 -5.48 -22.58 3.26
C ILE A 591 -4.99 -22.89 4.67
N SER A 592 -5.24 -24.11 5.15
CA SER A 592 -4.76 -24.55 6.45
C SER A 592 -4.16 -25.95 6.43
N LYS A 593 -3.21 -26.17 7.35
CA LYS A 593 -2.67 -27.50 7.65
C LYS A 593 -2.39 -27.61 9.15
N ASN A 594 -2.98 -28.59 9.83
CA ASN A 594 -2.80 -28.78 11.27
C ASN A 594 -3.10 -27.50 12.10
N GLY A 595 -4.07 -26.72 11.63
CA GLY A 595 -4.49 -25.46 12.25
C GLY A 595 -3.62 -24.24 11.91
N ALA A 596 -2.43 -24.38 11.32
CA ALA A 596 -1.70 -23.24 10.77
C ALA A 596 -2.44 -22.71 9.53
N ARG A 597 -2.57 -21.39 9.42
CA ARG A 597 -3.35 -20.69 8.38
C ARG A 597 -2.46 -19.78 7.55
N LEU A 598 -2.65 -19.83 6.24
CA LEU A 598 -2.06 -18.94 5.26
C LEU A 598 -3.19 -18.33 4.43
N GLU A 599 -3.32 -17.02 4.45
CA GLU A 599 -4.24 -16.33 3.55
C GLU A 599 -3.51 -15.86 2.28
N ILE A 600 -4.19 -16.02 1.16
CA ILE A 600 -3.77 -15.55 -0.15
C ILE A 600 -4.97 -14.86 -0.81
N SER A 601 -4.73 -13.97 -1.77
CA SER A 601 -5.81 -13.33 -2.52
C SER A 601 -6.57 -14.36 -3.36
N PHE A 602 -7.89 -14.18 -3.50
CA PHE A 602 -8.73 -15.08 -4.29
C PHE A 602 -8.25 -15.17 -5.75
N ASP A 603 -7.62 -14.12 -6.27
CA ASP A 603 -7.06 -14.05 -7.63
C ASP A 603 -6.20 -15.29 -7.97
N PHE A 604 -5.42 -15.82 -7.02
CA PHE A 604 -4.60 -17.02 -7.22
C PHE A 604 -5.40 -18.23 -7.69
N LEU A 605 -6.59 -18.45 -7.12
CA LEU A 605 -7.46 -19.56 -7.51
C LEU A 605 -7.95 -19.42 -8.95
N MET A 606 -8.29 -18.19 -9.35
CA MET A 606 -8.75 -17.91 -10.72
C MET A 606 -7.62 -17.97 -11.74
N PHE A 607 -6.41 -17.54 -11.36
CA PHE A 607 -5.23 -17.65 -12.22
C PHE A 607 -4.81 -19.10 -12.44
N GLN A 608 -4.92 -19.94 -11.41
CA GLN A 608 -4.55 -21.35 -11.49
C GLN A 608 -5.58 -22.16 -12.30
N ASP A 609 -6.87 -22.07 -11.95
CA ASP A 609 -7.86 -23.10 -12.32
C ASP A 609 -9.25 -22.52 -12.69
N ASN A 610 -9.33 -21.34 -13.32
CA ASN A 610 -10.63 -20.75 -13.69
C ASN A 610 -11.58 -21.70 -14.45
N GLN A 611 -11.07 -22.58 -15.32
CA GLN A 611 -11.89 -23.54 -16.06
C GLN A 611 -12.55 -24.57 -15.12
N ALA A 612 -11.83 -25.07 -14.12
CA ALA A 612 -12.39 -25.99 -13.13
C ALA A 612 -13.41 -25.31 -12.21
N ILE A 613 -13.18 -24.02 -11.91
CA ILE A 613 -14.10 -23.20 -11.10
C ILE A 613 -15.37 -22.88 -11.88
N LEU A 614 -15.25 -22.21 -13.03
CA LEU A 614 -16.35 -21.60 -13.78
C LEU A 614 -17.05 -22.57 -14.74
N GLY A 615 -16.36 -23.63 -15.18
CA GLY A 615 -16.89 -24.58 -16.17
C GLY A 615 -17.29 -23.87 -17.45
N LYS A 616 -18.55 -24.04 -17.88
CA LYS A 616 -19.08 -23.47 -19.13
C LYS A 616 -18.99 -21.94 -19.24
N ALA A 617 -18.85 -21.22 -18.12
CA ALA A 617 -18.74 -19.76 -18.11
C ALA A 617 -17.29 -19.27 -18.27
N ALA A 618 -16.29 -20.16 -18.20
CA ALA A 618 -14.88 -19.78 -18.14
C ALA A 618 -14.41 -19.01 -19.39
N ASP A 619 -14.86 -19.38 -20.58
CA ASP A 619 -14.45 -18.71 -21.83
C ASP A 619 -14.98 -17.27 -21.95
N ILE A 620 -16.03 -16.92 -21.20
CA ILE A 620 -16.61 -15.57 -21.19
C ILE A 620 -15.89 -14.68 -20.20
N PHE A 621 -15.62 -15.17 -18.99
CA PHE A 621 -15.12 -14.36 -17.90
C PHE A 621 -13.60 -14.50 -17.66
N GLY A 622 -12.96 -15.52 -18.23
CA GLY A 622 -11.54 -15.79 -18.04
C GLY A 622 -11.19 -15.92 -16.55
N THR A 623 -10.37 -15.00 -16.04
CA THR A 623 -9.94 -14.96 -14.64
C THR A 623 -10.87 -14.15 -13.73
N ASP A 624 -11.89 -13.49 -14.28
CA ASP A 624 -12.86 -12.74 -13.48
C ASP A 624 -13.89 -13.70 -12.88
N PHE A 625 -14.05 -13.68 -11.56
CA PHE A 625 -15.15 -14.39 -10.93
C PHE A 625 -16.43 -13.58 -11.15
N PRO A 626 -17.52 -14.14 -11.72
CA PRO A 626 -18.58 -13.33 -12.32
C PRO A 626 -19.65 -12.81 -11.35
N ILE A 627 -19.93 -13.52 -10.27
CA ILE A 627 -21.05 -13.27 -9.37
C ILE A 627 -20.52 -13.02 -7.96
N ARG A 628 -21.01 -11.97 -7.31
CA ARG A 628 -20.71 -11.61 -5.92
C ARG A 628 -21.93 -11.73 -5.01
N PHE A 629 -21.66 -12.03 -3.75
CA PHE A 629 -22.63 -12.05 -2.66
C PHE A 629 -22.15 -11.09 -1.59
N ASP A 630 -23.01 -10.15 -1.18
CA ASP A 630 -22.71 -9.18 -0.13
C ASP A 630 -23.91 -9.02 0.81
N TYR A 631 -23.67 -8.62 2.06
CA TYR A 631 -24.75 -8.17 2.94
C TYR A 631 -24.85 -6.66 3.00
N LEU A 632 -26.07 -6.15 2.88
CA LEU A 632 -26.42 -4.76 3.16
C LEU A 632 -27.36 -4.75 4.36
N ASP A 633 -26.89 -4.22 5.49
CA ASP A 633 -27.63 -4.19 6.74
C ASP A 633 -28.17 -2.78 7.03
N THR A 634 -29.49 -2.64 6.99
CA THR A 634 -30.23 -1.42 7.36
C THR A 634 -31.13 -1.64 8.58
N VAL A 635 -30.99 -2.76 9.30
CA VAL A 635 -31.76 -3.08 10.50
C VAL A 635 -31.33 -2.14 11.63
N ASN A 636 -32.26 -1.35 12.17
CA ASN A 636 -31.95 -0.21 13.05
C ASN A 636 -31.00 0.84 12.43
N GLY A 637 -30.82 0.82 11.11
CA GLY A 637 -29.96 1.72 10.35
C GLY A 637 -30.74 2.83 9.64
N GLN A 638 -30.32 3.15 8.41
CA GLN A 638 -30.97 4.16 7.55
C GLN A 638 -31.16 3.62 6.12
N ASN A 639 -31.96 4.31 5.30
CA ASN A 639 -32.12 3.98 3.88
C ASN A 639 -30.77 3.97 3.15
N LEU A 640 -30.56 3.10 2.17
CA LEU A 640 -29.44 3.24 1.22
C LEU A 640 -29.63 4.48 0.33
N SER A 641 -28.62 4.89 -0.42
CA SER A 641 -28.79 5.96 -1.41
C SER A 641 -29.80 5.56 -2.49
N VAL A 642 -30.57 6.53 -3.01
CA VAL A 642 -31.29 6.37 -4.27
C VAL A 642 -30.26 6.39 -5.40
N GLN A 643 -30.18 5.29 -6.14
CA GLN A 643 -29.08 5.03 -7.05
C GLN A 643 -29.50 4.21 -8.27
N CYS A 644 -28.60 4.11 -9.24
CA CYS A 644 -28.66 3.15 -10.33
C CYS A 644 -27.24 2.67 -10.70
N HIS A 645 -27.16 1.62 -11.51
CA HIS A 645 -25.91 1.11 -12.08
C HIS A 645 -25.79 1.47 -13.56
N PRO A 646 -24.56 1.69 -14.06
CA PRO A 646 -24.32 2.02 -15.47
C PRO A 646 -24.79 0.93 -16.42
N THR A 647 -25.15 1.31 -17.64
CA THR A 647 -25.34 0.35 -18.73
C THR A 647 -24.02 -0.27 -19.15
N LEU A 648 -24.07 -1.43 -19.82
CA LEU A 648 -22.87 -2.08 -20.35
C LEU A 648 -22.11 -1.21 -21.35
N GLU A 649 -22.83 -0.49 -22.20
CA GLU A 649 -22.24 0.47 -23.15
C GLU A 649 -21.49 1.58 -22.41
N TYR A 650 -22.13 2.16 -21.38
CA TYR A 650 -21.51 3.21 -20.57
C TYR A 650 -20.25 2.71 -19.84
N MET A 651 -20.27 1.47 -19.31
CA MET A 651 -19.11 0.84 -18.65
C MET A 651 -17.91 0.71 -19.58
N ARG A 652 -18.13 0.21 -20.80
CA ARG A 652 -17.07 0.01 -21.81
C ARG A 652 -16.47 1.33 -22.26
N GLU A 653 -17.31 2.31 -22.56
CA GLU A 653 -16.88 3.60 -23.08
C GLU A 653 -16.12 4.43 -22.02
N ASN A 654 -16.60 4.45 -20.78
CA ASN A 654 -16.11 5.38 -19.75
C ASN A 654 -15.07 4.76 -18.81
N PHE A 655 -15.11 3.46 -18.55
CA PHE A 655 -14.29 2.82 -17.50
C PHE A 655 -13.41 1.68 -18.02
N GLY A 656 -13.68 1.16 -19.23
CA GLY A 656 -12.91 0.06 -19.83
C GLY A 656 -13.27 -1.31 -19.26
N GLU A 657 -14.43 -1.44 -18.64
CA GLU A 657 -14.94 -2.68 -18.05
C GLU A 657 -15.76 -3.50 -19.04
N ASN A 658 -15.65 -4.83 -18.97
CA ASN A 658 -16.23 -5.74 -19.98
C ASN A 658 -17.65 -6.21 -19.66
N PHE A 659 -18.08 -6.05 -18.41
CA PHE A 659 -19.45 -6.30 -17.94
C PHE A 659 -19.87 -5.29 -16.87
N THR A 660 -21.17 -5.10 -16.68
CA THR A 660 -21.72 -4.08 -15.78
C THR A 660 -22.32 -4.69 -14.52
N GLN A 661 -22.60 -3.83 -13.53
CA GLN A 661 -23.29 -4.17 -12.30
C GLN A 661 -24.80 -4.39 -12.56
N ASP A 662 -25.20 -5.65 -12.52
CA ASP A 662 -26.57 -6.12 -12.46
C ASP A 662 -26.81 -6.80 -11.11
N GLU A 663 -27.81 -6.38 -10.35
CA GLU A 663 -28.01 -6.87 -8.98
C GLU A 663 -29.43 -7.34 -8.67
N THR A 664 -29.57 -7.93 -7.49
CA THR A 664 -30.84 -8.31 -6.89
C THR A 664 -30.76 -8.11 -5.38
N TYR A 665 -31.91 -7.80 -4.76
CA TYR A 665 -32.06 -7.82 -3.30
C TYR A 665 -32.82 -9.07 -2.90
N TYR A 666 -32.10 -10.06 -2.39
CA TYR A 666 -32.72 -11.16 -1.68
C TYR A 666 -32.84 -10.78 -0.20
N ILE A 667 -34.06 -10.70 0.32
CA ILE A 667 -34.29 -10.29 1.71
C ILE A 667 -33.95 -11.47 2.63
N LEU A 668 -32.76 -11.46 3.23
CA LEU A 668 -32.33 -12.49 4.18
C LEU A 668 -33.17 -12.41 5.46
N ASP A 669 -33.40 -11.18 5.94
CA ASP A 669 -34.22 -10.88 7.10
C ASP A 669 -34.83 -9.47 6.97
N ALA A 670 -35.95 -9.21 7.64
CA ALA A 670 -36.62 -7.92 7.59
C ALA A 670 -37.46 -7.62 8.84
N GLU A 671 -37.39 -6.38 9.31
CA GLU A 671 -38.28 -5.85 10.33
C GLU A 671 -39.70 -5.64 9.79
N ALA A 672 -40.68 -5.57 10.71
CA ALA A 672 -42.05 -5.28 10.32
C ALA A 672 -42.15 -3.88 9.69
N GLY A 673 -42.61 -3.83 8.44
CA GLY A 673 -42.75 -2.57 7.69
C GLY A 673 -41.50 -2.16 6.91
N ALA A 674 -40.48 -3.02 6.81
CA ALA A 674 -39.35 -2.81 5.91
C ALA A 674 -39.82 -2.73 4.44
N GLN A 675 -39.17 -1.88 3.65
CA GLN A 675 -39.54 -1.62 2.25
C GLN A 675 -38.32 -1.59 1.32
N VAL A 676 -38.57 -1.80 0.03
CA VAL A 676 -37.61 -1.55 -1.06
C VAL A 676 -38.19 -0.50 -1.99
N TYR A 677 -37.39 0.50 -2.33
CA TYR A 677 -37.70 1.47 -3.38
C TYR A 677 -37.23 0.90 -4.71
N LEU A 678 -38.12 0.82 -5.70
CA LEU A 678 -37.81 0.17 -6.98
C LEU A 678 -38.64 0.75 -8.12
N GLY A 679 -37.98 1.23 -9.17
CA GLY A 679 -38.64 1.72 -10.38
C GLY A 679 -39.46 3.00 -10.18
N PHE A 680 -39.81 3.64 -11.29
CA PHE A 680 -40.54 4.90 -11.28
C PHE A 680 -42.05 4.69 -11.14
N LYS A 681 -42.75 5.71 -10.62
CA LYS A 681 -44.20 5.81 -10.75
C LYS A 681 -44.60 6.07 -12.20
N GLU A 682 -45.81 5.67 -12.55
CA GLU A 682 -46.35 5.87 -13.90
C GLU A 682 -46.29 7.35 -14.32
N GLY A 683 -45.73 7.61 -15.50
CA GLY A 683 -45.70 8.94 -16.12
C GLY A 683 -44.55 9.85 -15.66
N VAL A 684 -43.66 9.39 -14.79
CA VAL A 684 -42.47 10.17 -14.37
C VAL A 684 -41.57 10.45 -15.58
N GLN A 685 -41.22 11.72 -15.79
CA GLN A 685 -40.31 12.14 -16.84
C GLN A 685 -38.89 12.29 -16.29
N LYS A 686 -37.90 11.96 -17.14
CA LYS A 686 -36.47 11.99 -16.80
C LYS A 686 -36.03 13.39 -16.35
N GLU A 687 -36.48 14.41 -17.07
CA GLU A 687 -36.13 15.80 -16.85
C GLU A 687 -36.69 16.32 -15.51
N GLU A 688 -37.93 15.94 -15.15
CA GLU A 688 -38.53 16.31 -13.86
C GLU A 688 -37.79 15.67 -12.69
N PHE A 689 -37.39 14.41 -12.83
CA PHE A 689 -36.61 13.71 -11.82
C PHE A 689 -35.22 14.31 -11.65
N GLN A 690 -34.54 14.60 -12.76
CA GLN A 690 -33.23 15.29 -12.77
C GLN A 690 -33.33 16.66 -12.09
N GLU A 691 -34.31 17.47 -12.46
CA GLU A 691 -34.50 18.79 -11.85
C GLU A 691 -34.74 18.70 -10.34
N ALA A 692 -35.51 17.70 -9.88
CA ALA A 692 -35.73 17.48 -8.44
C ALA A 692 -34.43 17.12 -7.69
N LEU A 693 -33.57 16.29 -8.29
CA LEU A 693 -32.26 15.93 -7.73
C LEU A 693 -31.33 17.14 -7.66
N GLU A 694 -31.24 17.91 -8.75
CA GLU A 694 -30.39 19.10 -8.86
C GLU A 694 -30.84 20.19 -7.90
N GLN A 695 -32.15 20.45 -7.80
CA GLN A 695 -32.70 21.41 -6.84
C GLN A 695 -32.46 20.97 -5.39
N SER A 696 -32.63 19.68 -5.10
CA SER A 696 -32.35 19.11 -3.78
C SER A 696 -30.90 19.36 -3.38
N HIS A 697 -29.96 19.09 -4.29
CA HIS A 697 -28.54 19.29 -4.07
C HIS A 697 -28.17 20.77 -3.93
N ALA A 698 -28.60 21.62 -4.87
CA ALA A 698 -28.26 23.04 -4.91
C ALA A 698 -28.86 23.85 -3.75
N GLN A 699 -30.08 23.50 -3.31
CA GLN A 699 -30.77 24.23 -2.24
C GLN A 699 -30.63 23.57 -0.87
N VAL A 700 -29.95 22.43 -0.78
CA VAL A 700 -29.81 21.63 0.44
C VAL A 700 -31.19 21.29 1.05
N LYS A 701 -32.11 20.81 0.22
CA LYS A 701 -33.49 20.46 0.63
C LYS A 701 -33.79 19.00 0.35
N PRO A 702 -34.53 18.30 1.23
CA PRO A 702 -34.96 16.93 0.97
C PRO A 702 -35.78 16.83 -0.31
N MET A 703 -35.50 15.79 -1.09
CA MET A 703 -36.29 15.42 -2.25
C MET A 703 -37.43 14.49 -1.82
N PRO A 704 -38.68 14.70 -2.30
CA PRO A 704 -39.79 13.78 -2.04
C PRO A 704 -39.67 12.54 -2.94
N VAL A 705 -38.79 11.59 -2.57
CA VAL A 705 -38.45 10.41 -3.38
C VAL A 705 -39.70 9.62 -3.78
N GLU A 706 -40.64 9.45 -2.86
CA GLU A 706 -41.89 8.71 -3.05
C GLU A 706 -42.85 9.38 -4.05
N LYS A 707 -42.61 10.64 -4.45
CA LYS A 707 -43.33 11.24 -5.59
C LYS A 707 -42.91 10.59 -6.91
N TYR A 708 -41.68 10.11 -7.00
CA TYR A 708 -41.05 9.64 -8.23
C TYR A 708 -40.83 8.13 -8.26
N VAL A 709 -40.38 7.54 -7.16
CA VAL A 709 -39.98 6.13 -7.06
C VAL A 709 -41.07 5.34 -6.32
N GLN A 710 -41.37 4.12 -6.78
CA GLN A 710 -42.33 3.24 -6.10
C GLN A 710 -41.69 2.58 -4.86
N THR A 711 -42.52 2.21 -3.89
CA THR A 711 -42.11 1.43 -2.72
C THR A 711 -42.91 0.14 -2.64
N PHE A 712 -42.23 -0.94 -2.24
CA PHE A 712 -42.81 -2.26 -2.07
C PHE A 712 -42.43 -2.80 -0.70
N ASP A 713 -43.38 -3.46 -0.02
CA ASP A 713 -43.11 -4.12 1.25
C ASP A 713 -42.12 -5.26 1.06
N ALA A 714 -41.11 -5.34 1.93
CA ALA A 714 -40.10 -6.37 1.91
C ALA A 714 -40.38 -7.41 2.99
N LYS A 715 -40.38 -8.69 2.62
CA LYS A 715 -40.50 -9.80 3.56
C LYS A 715 -39.35 -10.75 3.39
N LYS A 716 -39.03 -11.47 4.48
CA LYS A 716 -38.04 -12.54 4.47
C LYS A 716 -38.28 -13.49 3.29
N HIS A 717 -37.22 -13.69 2.51
CA HIS A 717 -37.14 -14.50 1.30
C HIS A 717 -37.80 -13.95 0.02
N ASP A 718 -38.22 -12.69 0.01
CA ASP A 718 -38.56 -11.98 -1.23
C ASP A 718 -37.29 -11.71 -2.07
N LEU A 719 -37.46 -11.59 -3.38
CA LEU A 719 -36.38 -11.26 -4.32
C LEU A 719 -36.81 -10.13 -5.25
N PHE A 720 -36.12 -8.99 -5.14
CA PHE A 720 -36.28 -7.83 -6.01
C PHE A 720 -35.15 -7.81 -7.06
N LEU A 721 -35.50 -7.49 -8.30
CA LEU A 721 -34.60 -7.58 -9.45
C LEU A 721 -34.18 -6.18 -9.89
N ILE A 722 -32.89 -5.95 -10.00
CA ILE A 722 -32.31 -4.63 -10.28
C ILE A 722 -31.32 -4.77 -11.44
N PRO A 723 -31.81 -4.96 -12.68
CA PRO A 723 -30.93 -4.86 -13.84
C PRO A 723 -30.40 -3.41 -13.96
N ASN A 724 -29.24 -3.23 -14.59
CA ASN A 724 -28.61 -1.94 -14.80
C ASN A 724 -29.58 -0.85 -15.32
N GLY A 725 -29.33 0.38 -14.89
CA GLY A 725 -30.18 1.55 -15.13
C GLY A 725 -31.45 1.64 -14.28
N THR A 726 -31.80 0.62 -13.50
CA THR A 726 -32.99 0.65 -12.62
C THR A 726 -32.75 1.60 -11.44
N VAL A 727 -33.66 2.55 -11.20
CA VAL A 727 -33.65 3.37 -9.98
C VAL A 727 -34.10 2.51 -8.79
N HIS A 728 -33.32 2.50 -7.72
CA HIS A 728 -33.61 1.66 -6.56
C HIS A 728 -32.97 2.19 -5.27
N CYS A 729 -33.42 1.66 -4.13
CA CYS A 729 -32.85 1.88 -2.80
C CYS A 729 -33.40 0.83 -1.81
N SER A 730 -32.54 0.17 -1.04
CA SER A 730 -32.98 -0.62 0.12
C SER A 730 -33.43 0.30 1.25
N GLY A 731 -34.66 0.15 1.73
CA GLY A 731 -35.20 0.92 2.84
C GLY A 731 -34.68 0.45 4.21
N ILE A 732 -35.00 1.20 5.25
CA ILE A 732 -34.71 0.84 6.65
C ILE A 732 -35.35 -0.51 7.01
N GLY A 733 -34.66 -1.28 7.86
CA GLY A 733 -35.20 -2.51 8.45
C GLY A 733 -34.92 -3.77 7.63
N ASN A 734 -34.07 -3.72 6.62
CA ASN A 734 -33.72 -4.89 5.79
C ASN A 734 -32.32 -5.40 6.11
N LEU A 735 -32.18 -6.72 6.11
CA LEU A 735 -30.90 -7.36 5.82
C LEU A 735 -30.99 -7.99 4.43
N VAL A 736 -30.27 -7.40 3.50
CA VAL A 736 -30.26 -7.83 2.10
C VAL A 736 -29.04 -8.70 1.85
N LEU A 737 -29.25 -9.91 1.32
CA LEU A 737 -28.23 -10.62 0.57
C LEU A 737 -28.25 -10.07 -0.87
N GLU A 738 -27.32 -9.19 -1.19
CA GLU A 738 -27.13 -8.67 -2.53
C GLU A 738 -26.47 -9.76 -3.37
N ILE A 739 -27.18 -10.22 -4.41
CA ILE A 739 -26.60 -11.12 -5.41
C ILE A 739 -26.42 -10.29 -6.67
N SER A 740 -25.17 -10.06 -7.04
CA SER A 740 -24.81 -9.11 -8.07
C SER A 740 -23.71 -9.66 -8.96
N SER A 741 -23.55 -9.08 -10.14
CA SER A 741 -22.32 -9.24 -10.92
C SER A 741 -21.13 -8.55 -10.23
N THR A 742 -19.92 -9.05 -10.42
CA THR A 742 -18.76 -8.63 -9.64
C THR A 742 -18.38 -7.13 -9.68
N PRO A 743 -18.47 -6.35 -10.77
CA PRO A 743 -18.11 -4.93 -10.76
C PRO A 743 -18.85 -4.17 -9.64
N TYR A 744 -18.09 -3.65 -8.66
CA TYR A 744 -18.66 -3.29 -7.34
C TYR A 744 -18.48 -1.83 -6.92
N ILE A 745 -17.64 -1.06 -7.61
CA ILE A 745 -17.47 0.36 -7.31
C ILE A 745 -18.42 1.26 -8.12
N PHE A 746 -19.14 0.70 -9.09
CA PHE A 746 -19.92 1.43 -10.09
C PHE A 746 -21.38 1.66 -9.68
N THR A 747 -21.55 2.48 -8.64
CA THR A 747 -22.86 2.90 -8.14
C THR A 747 -23.05 4.41 -8.33
N PHE A 748 -24.02 4.81 -9.16
CA PHE A 748 -24.33 6.23 -9.36
C PHE A 748 -25.36 6.70 -8.35
N LYS A 749 -24.87 7.27 -7.26
CA LYS A 749 -25.69 7.82 -6.18
C LYS A 749 -26.29 9.13 -6.63
N MET A 750 -27.62 9.19 -6.74
CA MET A 750 -28.33 10.38 -7.20
C MET A 750 -28.88 11.20 -6.03
N TYR A 751 -29.38 10.53 -4.99
CA TYR A 751 -29.85 11.18 -3.77
C TYR A 751 -29.51 10.36 -2.53
N ASP A 752 -29.12 11.05 -1.46
CA ASP A 752 -28.59 10.41 -0.26
C ASP A 752 -29.24 10.88 1.04
N TRP A 753 -30.53 11.24 0.97
CA TRP A 753 -31.34 11.63 2.14
C TRP A 753 -30.77 12.80 2.95
N MET A 754 -30.07 13.72 2.28
CA MET A 754 -29.42 14.88 2.90
C MET A 754 -28.39 14.53 3.98
N ARG A 755 -27.81 13.33 3.90
CA ARG A 755 -26.84 12.85 4.90
C ARG A 755 -25.46 13.44 4.68
N MET A 756 -24.80 13.65 5.81
CA MET A 756 -23.38 13.92 5.83
C MET A 756 -22.62 12.59 5.90
N ASP A 757 -21.40 12.56 5.38
CA ASP A 757 -20.48 11.47 5.61
C ASP A 757 -20.03 11.41 7.07
N LEU A 758 -19.25 10.38 7.42
CA LEU A 758 -18.72 10.21 8.77
C LEU A 758 -17.78 11.36 9.21
N ASP A 759 -17.31 12.17 8.24
CA ASP A 759 -16.47 13.34 8.47
C ASP A 759 -17.29 14.67 8.46
N GLY A 760 -18.63 14.59 8.36
CA GLY A 760 -19.53 15.75 8.41
C GLY A 760 -19.69 16.52 7.09
N LYS A 761 -19.26 15.97 5.95
CA LYS A 761 -19.38 16.60 4.62
C LYS A 761 -20.50 15.97 3.79
N PRO A 762 -21.15 16.68 2.85
CA PRO A 762 -22.09 16.04 1.91
C PRO A 762 -21.39 14.93 1.11
N ARG A 763 -22.05 13.78 0.96
CA ARG A 763 -21.50 12.70 0.13
C ARG A 763 -21.44 13.12 -1.34
N PRO A 764 -20.42 12.70 -2.10
CA PRO A 764 -20.40 12.93 -3.54
C PRO A 764 -21.59 12.22 -4.20
N LEU A 765 -22.31 12.95 -5.04
CA LEU A 765 -23.41 12.46 -5.86
C LEU A 765 -22.98 12.44 -7.33
N ASN A 766 -23.55 11.51 -8.10
CA ASN A 766 -23.30 11.34 -9.52
C ASN A 766 -24.62 11.54 -10.29
N ILE A 767 -25.29 12.69 -10.07
CA ILE A 767 -26.61 12.98 -10.65
C ILE A 767 -26.58 12.85 -12.18
N GLU A 768 -25.64 13.53 -12.85
CA GLU A 768 -25.53 13.50 -14.31
C GLU A 768 -25.30 12.09 -14.87
N ARG A 769 -24.33 11.35 -14.31
CA ARG A 769 -24.03 9.97 -14.74
C ARG A 769 -25.20 9.03 -14.45
N GLY A 770 -25.83 9.16 -13.29
CA GLY A 770 -27.00 8.37 -12.89
C GLY A 770 -28.15 8.60 -13.87
N VAL A 771 -28.50 9.86 -14.12
CA VAL A 771 -29.55 10.26 -15.05
C VAL A 771 -29.24 9.79 -16.48
N ALA A 772 -27.99 9.85 -16.93
CA ALA A 772 -27.59 9.32 -18.24
C ALA A 772 -27.87 7.82 -18.42
N ASN A 773 -27.89 7.06 -17.32
CA ASN A 773 -28.06 5.60 -17.33
C ASN A 773 -29.45 5.11 -16.92
N LEU A 774 -30.35 6.00 -16.49
CA LEU A 774 -31.69 5.61 -16.03
C LEU A 774 -32.52 4.91 -17.12
N ASN A 775 -33.07 3.76 -16.75
CA ASN A 775 -34.07 3.06 -17.56
C ASN A 775 -35.48 3.56 -17.22
N MET A 776 -35.96 4.55 -17.99
CA MET A 776 -37.28 5.14 -17.81
C MET A 776 -38.44 4.19 -18.17
N GLU A 777 -38.17 3.04 -18.80
CA GLU A 777 -39.21 2.02 -19.03
C GLU A 777 -39.59 1.24 -17.76
N CYS A 778 -38.74 1.25 -16.74
CA CYS A 778 -39.01 0.66 -15.44
C CYS A 778 -39.97 1.56 -14.65
N GLN A 779 -41.25 1.57 -15.03
CA GLN A 779 -42.29 2.39 -14.40
C GLN A 779 -43.64 1.70 -14.30
N GLY A 780 -44.50 2.21 -13.39
CA GLY A 780 -45.88 1.77 -13.23
C GLY A 780 -46.02 0.28 -12.93
N ASP A 781 -47.07 -0.34 -13.46
CA ASP A 781 -47.42 -1.75 -13.20
C ASP A 781 -46.34 -2.74 -13.69
N ARG A 782 -45.47 -2.32 -14.63
CA ARG A 782 -44.37 -3.16 -15.12
C ARG A 782 -43.39 -3.52 -14.01
N VAL A 783 -43.22 -2.67 -13.01
CA VAL A 783 -42.28 -2.91 -11.92
C VAL A 783 -42.67 -4.17 -11.13
N GLU A 784 -43.92 -4.28 -10.70
CA GLU A 784 -44.40 -5.45 -9.95
C GLU A 784 -44.42 -6.74 -10.80
N VAL A 785 -44.60 -6.61 -12.12
CA VAL A 785 -44.68 -7.76 -13.03
C VAL A 785 -43.30 -8.28 -13.43
N GLU A 786 -42.35 -7.39 -13.74
CA GLU A 786 -41.06 -7.74 -14.36
C GLU A 786 -39.88 -7.67 -13.38
N TYR A 787 -39.98 -6.90 -12.29
CA TYR A 787 -38.87 -6.60 -11.38
C TYR A 787 -39.04 -7.19 -9.97
N ILE A 788 -40.17 -7.83 -9.68
CA ILE A 788 -40.39 -8.57 -8.43
C ILE A 788 -40.53 -10.05 -8.77
N SER A 789 -39.61 -10.86 -8.24
CA SER A 789 -39.58 -12.28 -8.56
C SER A 789 -40.76 -13.02 -7.93
N LYS A 790 -41.37 -13.92 -8.70
CA LYS A 790 -42.48 -14.77 -8.25
C LYS A 790 -41.99 -16.22 -8.13
N PRO A 791 -41.65 -16.70 -6.92
CA PRO A 791 -41.08 -18.03 -6.74
C PRO A 791 -42.01 -19.13 -7.22
N ARG A 792 -41.46 -20.16 -7.86
CA ARG A 792 -42.20 -21.36 -8.28
C ARG A 792 -41.41 -22.62 -8.07
N VAL A 793 -42.06 -23.66 -7.54
CA VAL A 793 -41.46 -24.99 -7.43
C VAL A 793 -41.26 -25.55 -8.84
N VAL A 794 -40.02 -25.91 -9.17
CA VAL A 794 -39.66 -26.51 -10.48
C VAL A 794 -39.31 -27.99 -10.36
N GLN A 795 -38.93 -28.43 -9.16
CA GLN A 795 -38.65 -29.82 -8.86
C GLN A 795 -38.93 -30.09 -7.38
N SER A 796 -39.31 -31.31 -7.03
CA SER A 796 -39.51 -31.75 -5.65
C SER A 796 -39.18 -33.23 -5.52
N GLY A 797 -38.79 -33.64 -4.32
CA GLY A 797 -38.64 -35.03 -3.94
C GLY A 797 -39.02 -35.24 -2.47
N ASP A 798 -38.64 -36.38 -1.91
CA ASP A 798 -38.89 -36.68 -0.51
C ASP A 798 -38.13 -35.68 0.36
N HIS A 799 -38.87 -34.90 1.16
CA HIS A 799 -38.31 -33.93 2.11
C HIS A 799 -37.49 -32.78 1.50
N TRP A 800 -37.61 -32.50 0.19
CA TRP A 800 -36.96 -31.36 -0.45
C TRP A 800 -37.72 -30.78 -1.66
N LYS A 801 -37.46 -29.51 -1.97
CA LYS A 801 -37.97 -28.77 -3.14
C LYS A 801 -36.87 -27.89 -3.73
N LYS A 802 -36.83 -27.81 -5.07
CA LYS A 802 -36.09 -26.79 -5.82
C LYS A 802 -37.09 -25.74 -6.29
N VAL A 803 -36.94 -24.52 -5.78
CA VAL A 803 -37.75 -23.35 -6.13
C VAL A 803 -36.94 -22.48 -7.09
N LYS A 804 -37.48 -22.18 -8.26
CA LYS A 804 -36.90 -21.17 -9.15
C LYS A 804 -37.39 -19.80 -8.72
N LEU A 805 -36.46 -18.86 -8.58
CA LEU A 805 -36.75 -17.44 -8.39
C LEU A 805 -36.42 -16.76 -9.72
N PRO A 806 -37.39 -16.55 -10.62
CA PRO A 806 -37.13 -15.97 -11.93
C PRO A 806 -36.39 -14.63 -11.81
N THR A 807 -35.28 -14.50 -12.52
CA THR A 807 -34.49 -13.28 -12.66
C THR A 807 -34.90 -12.49 -13.90
N HIS A 808 -34.50 -11.22 -13.99
CA HIS A 808 -34.79 -10.39 -15.16
C HIS A 808 -34.08 -10.94 -16.41
N SER A 809 -34.58 -10.65 -17.60
CA SER A 809 -33.99 -11.11 -18.87
C SER A 809 -32.58 -10.56 -19.10
N LYS A 810 -32.31 -9.34 -18.63
CA LYS A 810 -31.00 -8.69 -18.67
C LYS A 810 -29.96 -9.32 -17.73
N HIS A 811 -30.38 -9.99 -16.66
CA HIS A 811 -29.44 -10.66 -15.76
C HIS A 811 -28.78 -11.84 -16.46
N PHE A 812 -27.45 -11.96 -16.42
CA PHE A 812 -26.75 -13.12 -16.99
C PHE A 812 -26.76 -14.35 -16.07
N TYR A 813 -27.12 -14.17 -14.80
CA TYR A 813 -27.21 -15.23 -13.80
C TYR A 813 -28.66 -15.56 -13.47
N GLU A 814 -28.89 -16.77 -12.95
CA GLU A 814 -30.20 -17.21 -12.46
C GLU A 814 -30.12 -17.62 -10.99
N ILE A 815 -31.27 -17.61 -10.30
CA ILE A 815 -31.36 -17.87 -8.87
C ILE A 815 -32.36 -19.00 -8.58
N HIS A 816 -31.93 -19.94 -7.74
CA HIS A 816 -32.76 -20.99 -7.17
C HIS A 816 -32.69 -20.97 -5.64
N ARG A 817 -33.74 -21.48 -5.00
CA ARG A 817 -33.76 -21.78 -3.56
C ARG A 817 -34.04 -23.25 -3.36
N PHE A 818 -33.15 -23.92 -2.65
CA PHE A 818 -33.33 -25.29 -2.19
C PHE A 818 -33.98 -25.23 -0.81
N GLU A 819 -35.10 -25.93 -0.62
CA GLU A 819 -35.82 -26.04 0.66
C GLU A 819 -35.85 -27.51 1.06
N PHE A 820 -35.34 -27.88 2.23
CA PHE A 820 -35.22 -29.30 2.61
C PHE A 820 -35.16 -29.49 4.12
N THR A 821 -35.64 -30.64 4.61
CA THR A 821 -35.58 -31.01 6.03
C THR A 821 -34.55 -32.10 6.33
N ASP A 822 -34.17 -32.92 5.34
CA ASP A 822 -33.17 -33.99 5.49
C ASP A 822 -31.94 -33.70 4.62
N LYS A 823 -31.98 -34.05 3.32
CA LYS A 823 -30.88 -33.76 2.39
C LYS A 823 -31.34 -33.61 0.95
N MET A 824 -30.49 -32.99 0.15
CA MET A 824 -30.69 -32.85 -1.29
C MET A 824 -29.39 -33.16 -2.05
N ILE A 825 -29.50 -33.90 -3.15
CA ILE A 825 -28.40 -34.18 -4.09
C ILE A 825 -28.52 -33.21 -5.26
N ILE A 826 -27.43 -32.51 -5.57
CA ILE A 826 -27.38 -31.46 -6.57
C ILE A 826 -26.26 -31.75 -7.56
N ASP A 827 -26.56 -31.59 -8.85
CA ASP A 827 -25.60 -31.64 -9.94
C ASP A 827 -25.19 -30.21 -10.30
N THR A 828 -23.91 -29.96 -10.53
CA THR A 828 -23.38 -28.65 -10.93
C THR A 828 -23.72 -28.34 -12.38
N GLU A 829 -24.07 -29.34 -13.19
CA GLU A 829 -24.34 -29.18 -14.62
C GLU A 829 -23.19 -28.44 -15.37
N GLU A 830 -21.96 -28.61 -14.88
CA GLU A 830 -20.74 -27.93 -15.33
C GLU A 830 -20.78 -26.39 -15.16
N GLN A 831 -21.45 -25.91 -14.11
CA GLN A 831 -21.52 -24.51 -13.71
C GLN A 831 -20.96 -24.31 -12.30
N CYS A 832 -20.35 -23.15 -12.06
CA CYS A 832 -20.03 -22.71 -10.70
C CYS A 832 -21.31 -22.37 -9.96
N HIS A 833 -21.50 -22.92 -8.76
CA HIS A 833 -22.60 -22.54 -7.88
C HIS A 833 -22.07 -21.65 -6.75
N ILE A 834 -22.67 -20.47 -6.57
CA ILE A 834 -22.48 -19.62 -5.40
C ILE A 834 -23.71 -19.81 -4.52
N LEU A 835 -23.52 -20.16 -3.25
CA LEU A 835 -24.60 -20.51 -2.34
C LEU A 835 -24.53 -19.78 -1.01
N ASN A 836 -25.68 -19.58 -0.37
CA ASN A 836 -25.78 -19.04 0.99
C ASN A 836 -26.88 -19.77 1.79
N LEU A 837 -26.60 -20.09 3.05
CA LEU A 837 -27.60 -20.68 3.95
C LEU A 837 -28.51 -19.58 4.52
N VAL A 838 -29.70 -19.44 3.94
CA VAL A 838 -30.64 -18.34 4.23
C VAL A 838 -31.77 -18.70 5.18
N GLU A 839 -31.91 -19.97 5.57
CA GLU A 839 -32.76 -20.43 6.68
C GLU A 839 -32.24 -21.76 7.21
N GLY A 840 -32.49 -22.05 8.48
CA GLY A 840 -31.90 -23.18 9.21
C GLY A 840 -30.61 -22.76 9.92
N THR A 841 -30.16 -23.57 10.86
CA THR A 841 -29.00 -23.22 11.70
C THR A 841 -27.67 -23.68 11.11
N LYS A 842 -27.66 -24.87 10.49
CA LYS A 842 -26.44 -25.50 10.00
C LYS A 842 -26.74 -26.58 8.96
N ILE A 843 -25.93 -26.63 7.90
CA ILE A 843 -25.93 -27.70 6.91
C ILE A 843 -24.52 -28.28 6.76
N ARG A 844 -24.43 -29.45 6.14
CA ARG A 844 -23.18 -30.06 5.68
C ARG A 844 -23.20 -30.26 4.18
N VAL A 845 -22.20 -29.72 3.52
CA VAL A 845 -21.95 -29.91 2.09
C VAL A 845 -20.98 -31.09 1.95
N VAL A 846 -21.40 -32.15 1.28
CA VAL A 846 -20.59 -33.35 1.03
C VAL A 846 -20.36 -33.50 -0.47
N ALA A 847 -19.11 -33.51 -0.89
CA ALA A 847 -18.73 -33.78 -2.27
C ALA A 847 -17.55 -34.74 -2.28
N GLN A 848 -17.66 -35.79 -3.09
CA GLN A 848 -16.65 -36.86 -3.14
C GLN A 848 -16.35 -37.40 -1.72
N ASN A 849 -15.11 -37.27 -1.24
CA ASN A 849 -14.67 -37.72 0.09
C ASN A 849 -14.45 -36.55 1.08
N ARG A 850 -14.89 -35.34 0.76
CA ARG A 850 -14.73 -34.15 1.62
C ARG A 850 -16.09 -33.59 2.04
N SER A 851 -16.13 -33.03 3.23
CA SER A 851 -17.30 -32.34 3.75
C SER A 851 -16.95 -30.99 4.37
N MET A 852 -17.84 -30.02 4.26
CA MET A 852 -17.73 -28.71 4.88
C MET A 852 -19.05 -28.39 5.59
N ASP A 853 -18.97 -27.94 6.83
CA ASP A 853 -20.13 -27.42 7.56
C ASP A 853 -20.34 -25.95 7.22
N ILE A 854 -21.60 -25.56 7.04
CA ILE A 854 -22.03 -24.20 6.71
C ILE A 854 -23.10 -23.78 7.72
N HIS A 855 -22.90 -22.65 8.36
CA HIS A 855 -23.82 -22.06 9.33
C HIS A 855 -24.70 -20.98 8.69
N TYR A 856 -25.75 -20.61 9.41
CA TYR A 856 -26.70 -19.59 8.95
C TYR A 856 -25.97 -18.31 8.50
N ALA A 857 -26.44 -17.72 7.41
CA ALA A 857 -25.89 -16.54 6.73
C ALA A 857 -24.50 -16.73 6.09
N GLU A 858 -23.92 -17.93 6.08
CA GLU A 858 -22.62 -18.14 5.44
C GLU A 858 -22.72 -18.38 3.94
N THR A 859 -21.87 -17.68 3.19
CA THR A 859 -21.67 -17.91 1.75
C THR A 859 -20.59 -18.96 1.50
N PHE A 860 -20.81 -19.83 0.51
CA PHE A 860 -19.85 -20.82 0.03
C PHE A 860 -19.95 -21.02 -1.49
N VAL A 861 -18.88 -21.56 -2.08
CA VAL A 861 -18.76 -21.82 -3.52
C VAL A 861 -18.60 -23.31 -3.75
N VAL A 862 -19.33 -23.84 -4.73
CA VAL A 862 -19.13 -25.19 -5.28
C VAL A 862 -18.68 -25.04 -6.74
N PRO A 863 -17.39 -25.31 -7.03
CA PRO A 863 -16.85 -25.28 -8.39
C PRO A 863 -17.59 -26.18 -9.37
N ALA A 864 -17.57 -25.81 -10.65
CA ALA A 864 -18.14 -26.63 -11.73
C ALA A 864 -17.55 -28.05 -11.75
N ALA A 865 -16.24 -28.19 -11.52
CA ALA A 865 -15.51 -29.46 -11.52
C ALA A 865 -15.94 -30.44 -10.42
N VAL A 866 -16.68 -30.00 -9.40
CA VAL A 866 -17.24 -30.89 -8.37
C VAL A 866 -18.22 -31.90 -8.97
N GLY A 867 -18.96 -31.51 -10.01
CA GLY A 867 -19.94 -32.34 -10.70
C GLY A 867 -21.19 -32.60 -9.86
N ARG A 868 -21.09 -33.34 -8.76
CA ARG A 868 -22.25 -33.65 -7.90
C ARG A 868 -21.89 -33.56 -6.42
N TYR A 869 -22.80 -32.99 -5.65
CA TYR A 869 -22.66 -32.83 -4.21
C TYR A 869 -23.99 -33.03 -3.49
N THR A 870 -23.92 -33.24 -2.18
CA THR A 870 -25.07 -33.37 -1.28
C THR A 870 -25.05 -32.22 -0.28
N ILE A 871 -26.21 -31.64 0.00
CA ILE A 871 -26.41 -30.77 1.16
C ILE A 871 -27.30 -31.48 2.17
N GLU A 872 -26.83 -31.61 3.40
CA GLU A 872 -27.51 -32.30 4.50
C GLU A 872 -27.86 -31.29 5.59
N ASN A 873 -29.11 -31.27 6.04
CA ASN A 873 -29.55 -30.42 7.12
C ASN A 873 -29.11 -31.03 8.45
N LEU A 874 -28.32 -30.28 9.22
CA LEU A 874 -27.86 -30.69 10.55
C LEU A 874 -28.65 -29.98 11.67
N GLY A 875 -29.49 -29.01 11.32
CA GLY A 875 -30.32 -28.25 12.25
C GLY A 875 -31.71 -28.83 12.45
N GLU A 876 -32.47 -28.20 13.35
CA GLU A 876 -33.90 -28.46 13.50
C GLU A 876 -34.72 -27.67 12.46
N GLY A 877 -35.80 -28.27 11.96
CA GLY A 877 -36.71 -27.61 11.02
C GLY A 877 -36.28 -27.68 9.55
N GLU A 878 -36.79 -26.75 8.75
CA GLU A 878 -36.47 -26.63 7.32
C GLU A 878 -35.23 -25.75 7.13
N ALA A 879 -34.28 -26.22 6.30
CA ALA A 879 -33.17 -25.41 5.82
C ALA A 879 -33.51 -24.85 4.44
N LYS A 880 -33.07 -23.61 4.17
CA LYS A 880 -33.17 -22.98 2.85
C LYS A 880 -31.81 -22.49 2.40
N VAL A 881 -31.41 -22.88 1.20
CA VAL A 881 -30.14 -22.46 0.59
C VAL A 881 -30.44 -21.72 -0.70
N ILE A 882 -29.98 -20.49 -0.82
CA ILE A 882 -30.00 -19.75 -2.07
C ILE A 882 -28.79 -20.18 -2.90
N GLN A 883 -29.01 -20.33 -4.20
CA GLN A 883 -27.99 -20.71 -5.17
C GLN A 883 -28.09 -19.80 -6.39
N SER A 884 -26.96 -19.24 -6.81
CA SER A 884 -26.80 -18.48 -8.05
C SER A 884 -25.75 -19.13 -8.95
N ASN A 885 -25.98 -19.09 -10.26
CA ASN A 885 -25.05 -19.55 -11.31
C ASN A 885 -25.26 -18.75 -12.59
N VAL A 886 -24.28 -18.78 -13.49
CA VAL A 886 -24.42 -18.19 -14.83
C VAL A 886 -25.45 -18.99 -15.63
N LYS A 887 -26.35 -18.30 -16.35
CA LYS A 887 -27.38 -18.93 -17.16
C LYS A 887 -26.75 -19.80 -18.27
N PRO A 888 -27.24 -21.03 -18.50
CA PRO A 888 -26.73 -21.89 -19.57
C PRO A 888 -26.83 -21.28 -20.96
N GLU A 889 -27.86 -20.48 -21.24
CA GLU A 889 -28.01 -19.74 -22.50
C GLU A 889 -26.96 -18.64 -22.65
N PHE A 890 -26.61 -17.95 -21.56
CA PHE A 890 -25.61 -16.89 -21.58
C PHE A 890 -24.21 -17.44 -21.86
N CYS A 891 -23.90 -18.65 -21.35
CA CYS A 891 -22.66 -19.36 -21.64
C CYS A 891 -22.44 -19.65 -23.14
N LYS A 892 -23.48 -19.56 -23.96
CA LYS A 892 -23.41 -19.78 -25.42
C LYS A 892 -23.34 -18.49 -26.22
N THR A 893 -23.88 -17.39 -25.69
CA THR A 893 -24.04 -16.12 -26.42
C THR A 893 -23.02 -15.07 -26.01
N GLY A 894 -22.57 -15.08 -24.75
CA GLY A 894 -21.80 -13.98 -24.18
C GLY A 894 -22.63 -12.70 -23.98
N PHE A 895 -21.91 -11.60 -23.72
CA PHE A 895 -22.43 -10.23 -23.51
C PHE A 895 -22.81 -9.50 -24.79
#